data_AF-A0A927ARI6-F1
#
_entry.id   AF-A0A927ARI6-F1
#
_cell.length_a   1.000
_cell.length_b   1.000
_cell.length_c   1.000
_cell.angle_alpha   90.00
_cell.angle_beta   90.00
_cell.angle_gamma   90.00
#
_symmetry.space_group_name_H-M   'P 1'
#
loop_
_entity.id
_entity.type
_entity.pdbx_description
1 polymer ?
#
loop_
_entity_poly.entity_id
_entity_poly.type
_entity_poly.pdbx_seq_one_letter_code
_entity_poly.pdbx_strand_id
1 'polypeptide(L)'
;MKTILPICLIWLLWQPATAQLVSTTLVAHGAMWRYSDKSSTPPDQVVGPTTYTWKDLGYDDSSPTSWSSGASELGYGDDDEASKINYGPENDKYRTAYFRKTVSDVSYLNRFRYKVRYKRDDGIVIYLNGVEIRRDGMPSGVITYLTSATLNAEESIFHEFYIPNGALRSGNNVIAAEVHQIGPTSSDLSFSLEFIAESNNNTLAASGLPVTSLSSTNWKYSDNGADLGTSWRNLAYDDSFWQQTNIGSRVRMGYGETNDPNQATVDPASSDPYDANTYTNYISYGLNPANKFPTTYFRKKINIPNVNANPGYEIRFMRDDGILIYVNGSELPRDANGNTNNMPGTPVSYTTLATASVDAPAETTWSAWQPISTSLLQNGDNIIAAEIHQVGPTTSDITFNIEIRVPGVPEITRGPYLTLGTKTGATIRWRTNVANIGQVTYGLSTTSLTGVVSEPSSTTEHVIQLTGLQPDKQYFYTVGTTSAIIQQGTDNYFLTAPLGNTKRKIRIAAFGDCGSNETNDNQIKARDGFLAFRGNNPIDLWMLIGDNSYDGDDPTYQTKFFSRYQTTSLMKNSMIYAIPGNHDYNNSPTLAENHNIPYFDIFNFPTNAEAGGVASGTKEWYSFDYGPIHFVMLDGYGRRNVGGIQRRFYEDTLNHPQVIWLKEDLAKTNKKWKIVYQHYPSYSQGSHNSENSSTDADMVAIRQVINPIMERFGVDMVITGHSHVYERSYPLHDLYSANSMTPYSNNPSAFRFAGDESNGRYDGSGGSCPYKKTAEKKKQGTVYVVSGSAGALEKIAGLGNHPAMVYTQKDIGGSFYFEVEDNRLDAKFLQNLNTNPPYSYNIADQFTILKDVGIPQSLTVASGQSVTLTSPFISNYVWTNPADPGFSASSRSVVISPPVGTHTYQVRDVQNCVQNTFTVQVSNTPSPNMQTVKIGDWNDPTIWSGNRVPGPSDQLRVKHLITIPDNTTVFALKVTYDPGIQILHGQNAYLKLQP
;
A
#
# COMPACT_ATOMS: atom_id res chain seq x y z
N MET A 1 71.06 -28.05 14.32
CA MET A 1 71.61 -27.41 13.10
C MET A 1 70.42 -26.82 12.36
N LYS A 2 70.08 -25.53 12.58
CA LYS A 2 70.51 -24.34 11.81
C LYS A 2 70.06 -24.46 10.35
N THR A 3 69.11 -23.70 9.80
CA THR A 3 68.93 -22.21 9.69
C THR A 3 67.48 -21.92 9.21
N ILE A 4 66.63 -21.09 9.84
CA ILE A 4 66.48 -19.60 9.77
C ILE A 4 66.61 -18.98 8.37
N LEU A 5 65.51 -18.54 7.73
CA LEU A 5 65.19 -17.13 7.40
C LEU A 5 63.75 -16.99 6.81
N PRO A 6 63.15 -15.77 6.86
CA PRO A 6 61.72 -15.50 6.92
C PRO A 6 61.12 -14.76 5.70
N ILE A 7 59.79 -14.62 5.71
CA ILE A 7 58.97 -13.43 5.37
C ILE A 7 59.66 -12.35 4.48
N CYS A 8 59.24 -12.25 3.21
CA CYS A 8 58.94 -11.01 2.48
C CYS A 8 58.64 -11.29 1.00
N LEU A 9 57.79 -10.45 0.37
CA LEU A 9 57.11 -10.56 -0.93
C LEU A 9 55.94 -11.56 -0.90
N ILE A 10 54.68 -11.15 -0.78
CA ILE A 10 53.95 -10.22 -1.65
C ILE A 10 52.99 -9.37 -0.77
N TRP A 11 53.36 -8.12 -0.52
CA TRP A 11 52.43 -7.04 -0.19
C TRP A 11 52.61 -6.01 -1.29
N LEU A 12 51.85 -6.13 -2.38
CA LEU A 12 51.46 -4.99 -3.21
C LEU A 12 50.25 -5.41 -4.06
N LEU A 13 49.17 -4.64 -3.93
CA LEU A 13 47.96 -4.60 -4.76
C LEU A 13 46.87 -5.66 -4.49
N TRP A 14 46.31 -5.65 -3.28
CA TRP A 14 44.87 -5.82 -3.11
C TRP A 14 44.32 -4.59 -2.40
N GLN A 15 44.17 -3.49 -3.15
CA GLN A 15 43.19 -2.50 -2.74
C GLN A 15 41.82 -3.15 -2.96
N PRO A 16 40.91 -3.19 -1.98
CA PRO A 16 39.52 -3.46 -2.29
C PRO A 16 39.13 -2.44 -3.36
N ALA A 17 38.63 -2.91 -4.50
CA ALA A 17 38.00 -2.01 -5.46
C ALA A 17 36.96 -1.22 -4.68
N THR A 18 37.23 0.07 -4.46
CA THR A 18 36.23 0.99 -3.95
C THR A 18 35.04 0.87 -4.88
N ALA A 19 33.89 0.46 -4.35
CA ALA A 19 32.67 0.38 -5.12
C ALA A 19 32.43 1.75 -5.76
N GLN A 20 32.66 1.84 -7.07
CA GLN A 20 32.42 3.07 -7.80
C GLN A 20 30.91 3.20 -7.94
N LEU A 21 30.33 4.19 -7.27
CA LEU A 21 28.91 4.50 -7.44
C LEU A 21 28.69 4.89 -8.90
N VAL A 22 27.73 4.25 -9.55
CA VAL A 22 27.26 4.71 -10.85
C VAL A 22 26.25 5.83 -10.58
N SER A 23 26.56 7.04 -11.04
CA SER A 23 25.73 8.23 -10.84
C SER A 23 25.21 8.75 -12.18
N THR A 24 23.93 9.11 -12.24
CA THR A 24 23.36 9.91 -13.33
C THR A 24 22.90 11.25 -12.79
N THR A 25 23.21 12.33 -13.50
CA THR A 25 22.85 13.69 -13.10
C THR A 25 21.53 14.07 -13.79
N LEU A 26 20.49 14.33 -13.00
CA LEU A 26 19.15 14.70 -13.45
C LEU A 26 18.99 16.23 -13.61
N VAL A 27 19.71 17.00 -12.79
CA VAL A 27 19.92 18.44 -12.98
C VAL A 27 21.40 18.69 -12.81
N ALA A 28 22.07 19.17 -13.87
CA ALA A 28 23.50 19.43 -13.86
C ALA A 28 23.80 20.88 -13.44
N HIS A 29 25.01 21.12 -12.95
CA HIS A 29 25.57 22.47 -12.94
C HIS A 29 25.57 23.01 -14.38
N GLY A 30 25.27 24.30 -14.57
CA GLY A 30 25.00 24.85 -15.91
C GLY A 30 23.56 24.69 -16.40
N ALA A 31 22.67 23.99 -15.68
CA ALA A 31 21.30 23.80 -16.12
C ALA A 31 20.52 25.13 -16.15
N MET A 32 19.55 25.25 -17.07
CA MET A 32 18.62 26.38 -17.09
C MET A 32 17.63 26.30 -15.92
N TRP A 33 17.57 27.33 -15.10
CA TRP A 33 16.59 27.48 -14.02
C TRP A 33 15.57 28.55 -14.36
N ARG A 34 14.39 28.47 -13.74
CA ARG A 34 13.46 29.59 -13.62
C ARG A 34 13.80 30.34 -12.34
N TYR A 35 13.86 31.67 -12.40
CA TYR A 35 14.16 32.48 -11.23
C TYR A 35 13.30 33.73 -11.13
N SER A 36 13.04 34.16 -9.90
CA SER A 36 12.35 35.41 -9.57
C SER A 36 13.21 36.24 -8.63
N ASP A 37 13.53 37.46 -9.07
CA ASP A 37 14.50 38.38 -8.48
C ASP A 37 13.82 39.73 -8.12
N LYS A 38 12.66 39.63 -7.46
CA LYS A 38 11.77 40.75 -7.14
C LYS A 38 11.81 41.10 -5.65
N SER A 39 11.35 42.30 -5.30
CA SER A 39 11.31 42.82 -3.92
C SER A 39 10.26 42.16 -3.01
N SER A 40 9.71 41.00 -3.38
CA SER A 40 8.65 40.30 -2.65
C SER A 40 8.63 38.82 -2.99
N THR A 41 8.00 38.01 -2.14
CA THR A 41 7.72 36.61 -2.43
C THR A 41 6.83 36.49 -3.67
N PRO A 42 7.08 35.51 -4.58
CA PRO A 42 6.20 35.26 -5.70
C PRO A 42 4.75 35.05 -5.23
N PRO A 43 3.75 35.69 -5.87
CA PRO A 43 2.37 35.64 -5.42
C PRO A 43 1.78 34.25 -5.61
N ASP A 44 0.94 33.81 -4.67
CA ASP A 44 0.19 32.57 -4.81
C ASP A 44 -0.75 32.62 -6.03
N GLN A 45 -0.88 31.48 -6.71
CA GLN A 45 -1.73 31.32 -7.88
C GLN A 45 -2.97 30.50 -7.52
N VAL A 46 -4.15 31.02 -7.83
CA VAL A 46 -5.42 30.31 -7.62
C VAL A 46 -5.87 29.71 -8.94
N VAL A 47 -5.93 28.38 -9.01
CA VAL A 47 -6.42 27.64 -10.17
C VAL A 47 -7.59 26.77 -9.68
N GLY A 48 -8.82 27.19 -10.00
CA GLY A 48 -10.02 26.57 -9.45
C GLY A 48 -10.08 26.70 -7.91
N PRO A 49 -10.36 25.62 -7.16
CA PRO A 49 -10.41 25.65 -5.69
C PRO A 49 -9.03 25.53 -5.02
N THR A 50 -7.94 25.39 -5.80
CA THR A 50 -6.60 25.12 -5.29
C THR A 50 -5.72 26.35 -5.40
N THR A 51 -5.04 26.67 -4.30
CA THR A 51 -4.00 27.71 -4.25
C THR A 51 -2.64 27.04 -4.33
N TYR A 52 -1.85 27.39 -5.35
CA TYR A 52 -0.47 26.97 -5.52
C TYR A 52 0.49 28.07 -5.07
N THR A 53 1.43 27.71 -4.22
CA THR A 53 2.59 28.54 -3.92
C THR A 53 3.69 28.26 -4.92
N TRP A 54 4.66 29.17 -5.07
CA TRP A 54 5.79 28.96 -5.99
C TRP A 54 6.64 27.71 -5.73
N LYS A 55 6.45 27.03 -4.60
CA LYS A 55 7.18 25.80 -4.27
C LYS A 55 6.47 24.55 -4.78
N ASP A 56 5.21 24.68 -5.19
CA ASP A 56 4.37 23.56 -5.57
C ASP A 56 4.59 23.16 -7.04
N LEU A 57 4.37 21.88 -7.33
CA LEU A 57 4.50 21.33 -8.69
C LEU A 57 3.51 21.97 -9.69
N GLY A 58 2.32 22.36 -9.21
CA GLY A 58 1.26 22.96 -10.03
C GLY A 58 1.38 24.46 -10.27
N TYR A 59 2.40 25.13 -9.72
CA TYR A 59 2.61 26.56 -9.92
C TYR A 59 3.22 26.84 -11.29
N ASP A 60 2.60 27.76 -12.03
CA ASP A 60 3.00 28.20 -13.36
C ASP A 60 4.07 29.30 -13.29
N ASP A 61 5.30 28.98 -13.70
CA ASP A 61 6.43 29.91 -13.84
C ASP A 61 6.76 30.23 -15.30
N SER A 62 5.83 30.04 -16.23
CA SER A 62 6.05 30.30 -17.65
C SER A 62 6.17 31.79 -18.01
N SER A 63 5.60 32.68 -17.18
CA SER A 63 5.58 34.13 -17.43
C SER A 63 6.99 34.75 -17.32
N PRO A 64 7.58 35.27 -18.41
CA PRO A 64 8.93 35.82 -18.41
C PRO A 64 9.05 37.16 -17.66
N THR A 65 7.93 37.81 -17.32
CA THR A 65 7.93 39.07 -16.54
C THR A 65 7.98 38.81 -15.03
N SER A 66 7.55 37.63 -14.58
CA SER A 66 7.54 37.21 -13.17
C SER A 66 8.66 36.20 -12.88
N TRP A 67 9.00 35.36 -13.86
CA TRP A 67 9.98 34.29 -13.78
C TRP A 67 10.87 34.28 -15.03
N SER A 68 12.06 34.88 -14.87
CA SER A 68 13.11 34.84 -15.88
C SER A 68 13.73 33.44 -15.96
N SER A 69 14.55 33.18 -16.99
CA SER A 69 15.31 31.93 -17.08
C SER A 69 16.78 32.18 -17.41
N GLY A 70 17.67 31.43 -16.77
CA GLY A 70 19.12 31.57 -16.91
C GLY A 70 19.84 30.28 -16.50
N ALA A 71 21.05 30.08 -16.98
CA ALA A 71 21.90 28.96 -16.60
C ALA A 71 22.51 29.21 -15.22
N SER A 72 22.48 28.23 -14.32
CA SER A 72 23.26 28.29 -13.08
C SER A 72 24.76 28.23 -13.41
N GLU A 73 25.66 28.96 -12.78
CA GLU A 73 25.52 29.76 -11.55
C GLU A 73 24.74 31.06 -11.77
N LEU A 74 23.72 31.30 -10.93
CA LEU A 74 22.86 32.49 -10.99
C LEU A 74 23.19 33.41 -9.82
N GLY A 75 23.39 34.70 -10.09
CA GLY A 75 23.88 35.59 -9.04
C GLY A 75 24.31 36.98 -9.47
N TYR A 76 25.12 37.63 -8.63
CA TYR A 76 25.86 38.86 -8.91
C TYR A 76 27.01 38.98 -7.90
N GLY A 77 28.08 39.71 -8.23
CA GLY A 77 29.13 40.08 -7.26
C GLY A 77 30.53 39.60 -7.63
N ASP A 78 30.65 38.43 -8.25
CA ASP A 78 31.93 37.70 -8.34
C ASP A 78 32.43 37.41 -9.76
N ASP A 79 31.66 37.81 -10.76
CA ASP A 79 31.96 37.71 -12.19
C ASP A 79 32.14 36.26 -12.71
N ASP A 80 31.81 35.25 -11.91
CA ASP A 80 31.74 33.84 -12.32
C ASP A 80 30.31 33.36 -12.63
N GLU A 81 29.31 34.23 -12.49
CA GLU A 81 27.91 33.88 -12.71
C GLU A 81 27.60 33.71 -14.20
N ALA A 82 27.11 32.53 -14.57
CA ALA A 82 26.63 32.26 -15.91
C ALA A 82 25.36 33.08 -16.24
N SER A 83 24.59 33.49 -15.25
CA SER A 83 23.42 34.35 -15.42
C SER A 83 23.30 35.37 -14.29
N LYS A 84 23.51 36.65 -14.62
CA LYS A 84 23.37 37.75 -13.67
C LYS A 84 21.89 38.02 -13.36
N ILE A 85 21.53 38.10 -12.07
CA ILE A 85 20.16 38.40 -11.60
C ILE A 85 20.04 39.84 -11.08
N ASN A 86 18.82 40.40 -11.10
CA ASN A 86 18.59 41.76 -10.59
C ASN A 86 18.56 41.78 -9.05
N TYR A 87 19.33 42.67 -8.45
CA TYR A 87 19.40 42.82 -7.00
C TYR A 87 18.67 44.06 -6.47
N GLY A 88 18.03 44.86 -7.33
CA GLY A 88 17.36 46.09 -6.90
C GLY A 88 18.35 47.25 -6.66
N PRO A 89 17.99 48.25 -5.83
CA PRO A 89 18.85 49.42 -5.57
C PRO A 89 20.15 49.06 -4.85
N GLU A 90 21.26 49.71 -5.22
CA GLU A 90 22.62 49.40 -4.73
C GLU A 90 22.78 49.42 -3.19
N ASN A 91 22.03 50.27 -2.49
CA ASN A 91 22.07 50.40 -1.03
C ASN A 91 20.86 49.77 -0.30
N ASP A 92 20.00 49.08 -1.05
CA ASP A 92 18.80 48.41 -0.54
C ASP A 92 18.49 47.17 -1.40
N LYS A 93 19.49 46.29 -1.50
CA LYS A 93 19.40 45.12 -2.36
C LYS A 93 18.30 44.17 -1.87
N TYR A 94 17.64 43.50 -2.81
CA TYR A 94 16.63 42.50 -2.51
C TYR A 94 17.26 41.37 -1.74
N ARG A 95 16.73 41.12 -0.54
CA ARG A 95 17.29 40.14 0.38
C ARG A 95 17.15 38.70 -0.11
N THR A 96 16.14 38.41 -0.93
CA THR A 96 15.79 37.04 -1.31
C THR A 96 15.67 36.90 -2.82
N ALA A 97 16.25 35.84 -3.37
CA ALA A 97 16.02 35.39 -4.75
C ALA A 97 15.42 33.98 -4.75
N TYR A 98 14.53 33.70 -5.70
CA TYR A 98 13.77 32.45 -5.79
C TYR A 98 14.12 31.68 -7.05
N PHE A 99 14.25 30.36 -6.94
CA PHE A 99 14.68 29.48 -8.02
C PHE A 99 13.78 28.24 -8.10
N ARG A 100 13.46 27.79 -9.31
CA ARG A 100 12.64 26.59 -9.56
C ARG A 100 13.17 25.78 -10.74
N LYS A 101 13.07 24.46 -10.60
CA LYS A 101 13.36 23.50 -11.67
C LYS A 101 12.47 22.27 -11.57
N THR A 102 11.86 21.90 -12.69
CA THR A 102 11.20 20.61 -12.84
C THR A 102 12.23 19.51 -13.10
N VAL A 103 12.19 18.46 -12.31
CA VAL A 103 12.95 17.22 -12.47
C VAL A 103 11.99 16.17 -13.04
N SER A 104 12.16 15.84 -14.32
CA SER A 104 11.35 14.84 -15.02
C SER A 104 11.93 13.42 -14.84
N ASP A 105 11.13 12.39 -15.14
CA ASP A 105 11.56 10.99 -15.24
C ASP A 105 12.15 10.35 -13.96
N VAL A 106 11.66 10.75 -12.79
CA VAL A 106 12.01 10.09 -11.53
C VAL A 106 11.20 8.79 -11.31
N SER A 107 10.81 8.09 -12.38
CA SER A 107 9.97 6.88 -12.36
C SER A 107 10.62 5.64 -11.74
N TYR A 108 11.90 5.73 -11.38
CA TYR A 108 12.70 4.64 -10.81
C TYR A 108 13.13 4.94 -9.36
N LEU A 109 12.26 5.61 -8.60
CA LEU A 109 12.48 6.06 -7.21
C LEU A 109 13.17 5.07 -6.28
N ASN A 110 12.98 3.77 -6.54
CA ASN A 110 13.40 2.69 -5.67
C ASN A 110 14.72 2.02 -6.11
N ARG A 111 15.35 2.50 -7.19
CA ARG A 111 16.60 1.95 -7.77
C ARG A 111 17.84 2.79 -7.45
N PHE A 112 17.64 4.03 -7.03
CA PHE A 112 18.70 5.00 -6.79
C PHE A 112 18.51 5.68 -5.43
N ARG A 113 19.61 6.04 -4.77
CA ARG A 113 19.59 7.10 -3.76
C ARG A 113 19.71 8.43 -4.50
N TYR A 114 18.98 9.46 -4.06
CA TYR A 114 19.04 10.76 -4.71
C TYR A 114 19.79 11.75 -3.83
N LYS A 115 20.75 12.44 -4.42
CA LYS A 115 21.64 13.40 -3.79
C LYS A 115 21.43 14.76 -4.42
N VAL A 116 21.32 15.78 -3.57
CA VAL A 116 21.35 17.17 -3.99
C VAL A 116 22.71 17.73 -3.63
N ARG A 117 23.36 18.40 -4.60
CA ARG A 117 24.54 19.22 -4.36
C ARG A 117 24.17 20.67 -4.64
N TYR A 118 24.50 21.61 -3.76
CA TYR A 118 24.16 23.02 -3.97
C TYR A 118 25.27 23.96 -3.53
N LYS A 119 25.39 25.09 -4.22
CA LYS A 119 26.10 26.30 -3.82
C LYS A 119 25.06 27.35 -3.43
N ARG A 120 25.39 28.14 -2.41
CA ARG A 120 24.55 29.23 -1.95
C ARG A 120 25.41 30.29 -1.27
N ASP A 121 25.14 31.55 -1.53
CA ASP A 121 25.63 32.63 -0.69
C ASP A 121 24.74 32.80 0.56
N ASP A 122 25.35 33.12 1.70
CA ASP A 122 24.74 33.36 3.02
C ASP A 122 23.76 32.28 3.58
N GLY A 123 22.54 32.17 3.05
CA GLY A 123 21.49 31.27 3.53
C GLY A 123 20.57 30.75 2.42
N ILE A 124 20.10 29.50 2.55
CA ILE A 124 19.20 28.84 1.59
C ILE A 124 18.13 28.00 2.29
N VAL A 125 16.94 27.97 1.70
CA VAL A 125 15.91 26.97 1.98
C VAL A 125 15.55 26.25 0.68
N ILE A 126 15.59 24.91 0.70
CA ILE A 126 15.31 24.06 -0.46
C ILE A 126 14.04 23.27 -0.19
N TYR A 127 13.15 23.29 -1.18
CA TYR A 127 11.86 22.62 -1.18
C TYR A 127 11.79 21.58 -2.29
N LEU A 128 11.08 20.49 -2.02
CA LEU A 128 10.74 19.46 -2.99
C LEU A 128 9.23 19.25 -2.96
N ASN A 129 8.56 19.52 -4.07
CA ASN A 129 7.11 19.41 -4.21
C ASN A 129 6.33 20.14 -3.09
N GLY A 130 6.73 21.36 -2.76
CA GLY A 130 6.12 22.17 -1.69
C GLY A 130 6.64 21.90 -0.28
N VAL A 131 7.39 20.82 -0.05
CA VAL A 131 7.89 20.43 1.28
C VAL A 131 9.33 20.89 1.47
N GLU A 132 9.63 21.56 2.59
CA GLU A 132 11.01 21.92 2.95
C GLU A 132 11.84 20.66 3.23
N ILE A 133 12.92 20.47 2.48
CA ILE A 133 13.82 19.30 2.62
C ILE A 133 15.21 19.66 3.15
N ARG A 134 15.59 20.94 3.07
CA ARG A 134 16.86 21.43 3.59
C ARG A 134 16.74 22.91 3.94
N ARG A 135 17.33 23.26 5.07
CA ARG A 135 17.57 24.64 5.50
C ARG A 135 19.02 24.75 5.92
N ASP A 136 19.72 25.75 5.41
CA ASP A 136 21.14 25.96 5.67
C ASP A 136 21.44 27.46 5.72
N GLY A 137 22.13 27.94 6.75
CA GLY A 137 22.39 29.36 6.95
C GLY A 137 21.16 30.22 7.27
N MET A 138 20.02 29.64 7.67
CA MET A 138 18.78 30.35 7.97
C MET A 138 18.27 30.10 9.41
N PRO A 139 17.58 31.08 10.05
CA PRO A 139 17.07 30.92 11.41
C PRO A 139 15.92 29.89 11.49
N SER A 140 15.64 29.38 12.69
CA SER A 140 14.45 28.55 12.95
C SER A 140 13.16 29.38 12.90
N GLY A 141 12.06 28.78 12.51
CA GLY A 141 10.73 29.42 12.46
C GLY A 141 10.30 29.81 11.05
N VAL A 142 9.25 30.64 10.97
CA VAL A 142 8.66 31.08 9.70
C VAL A 142 9.67 31.96 8.95
N ILE A 143 9.96 31.59 7.70
CA ILE A 143 10.81 32.37 6.79
C ILE A 143 9.92 33.25 5.92
N THR A 144 10.34 34.50 5.78
CA THR A 144 9.74 35.49 4.88
C THR A 144 10.83 36.05 3.99
N TYR A 145 10.48 36.72 2.88
CA TYR A 145 11.46 37.36 2.00
C TYR A 145 12.33 38.45 2.68
N LEU A 146 11.96 38.87 3.90
CA LEU A 146 12.71 39.83 4.72
C LEU A 146 13.58 39.16 5.78
N THR A 147 13.50 37.84 5.95
CA THR A 147 14.30 37.11 6.93
C THR A 147 15.76 37.08 6.50
N SER A 148 16.66 37.58 7.34
CA SER A 148 18.11 37.50 7.12
C SER A 148 18.64 36.08 7.29
N ALA A 149 19.67 35.75 6.50
CA ALA A 149 20.54 34.63 6.83
C ALA A 149 21.23 34.83 8.19
N THR A 150 21.59 33.72 8.81
CA THR A 150 22.31 33.66 10.10
C THR A 150 23.81 33.44 9.93
N LEU A 151 24.27 33.17 8.71
CA LEU A 151 25.66 32.94 8.37
C LEU A 151 26.08 33.91 7.26
N ASN A 152 27.35 34.33 7.30
CA ASN A 152 28.06 34.84 6.13
C ASN A 152 28.96 33.70 5.66
N ALA A 153 28.63 33.06 4.54
CA ALA A 153 29.18 31.75 4.22
C ALA A 153 29.54 31.60 2.73
N GLU A 154 30.63 30.89 2.46
CA GLU A 154 31.31 30.88 1.16
C GLU A 154 30.51 30.24 0.02
N GLU A 155 30.43 30.95 -1.10
CA GLU A 155 29.71 30.56 -2.32
C GLU A 155 30.48 29.64 -3.28
N SER A 156 31.78 29.43 -3.04
CA SER A 156 32.63 28.62 -3.91
C SER A 156 32.52 27.11 -3.68
N ILE A 157 31.82 26.67 -2.61
CA ILE A 157 31.80 25.28 -2.14
C ILE A 157 30.42 24.63 -2.38
N PHE A 158 30.41 23.44 -2.99
CA PHE A 158 29.21 22.61 -3.05
C PHE A 158 28.97 21.90 -1.72
N HIS A 159 27.83 22.19 -1.10
CA HIS A 159 27.25 21.39 -0.02
C HIS A 159 26.47 20.22 -0.61
N GLU A 160 26.32 19.12 0.14
CA GLU A 160 25.54 17.96 -0.31
C GLU A 160 24.69 17.32 0.78
N PHE A 161 23.56 16.76 0.37
CA PHE A 161 22.72 15.92 1.23
C PHE A 161 21.92 14.92 0.39
N TYR A 162 21.49 13.83 1.03
CA TYR A 162 20.59 12.86 0.40
C TYR A 162 19.13 13.22 0.66
N ILE A 163 18.32 13.05 -0.37
CA ILE A 163 16.88 13.23 -0.28
C ILE A 163 16.28 12.10 0.55
N PRO A 164 15.41 12.40 1.53
CA PRO A 164 14.71 11.37 2.30
C PRO A 164 13.91 10.41 1.40
N ASN A 165 13.95 9.11 1.72
CA ASN A 165 13.18 8.10 1.00
C ASN A 165 11.67 8.44 1.03
N GLY A 166 11.03 8.43 -0.14
CA GLY A 166 9.60 8.73 -0.29
C GLY A 166 9.25 10.22 -0.43
N ALA A 167 10.23 11.14 -0.38
CA ALA A 167 9.98 12.56 -0.63
C ALA A 167 9.74 12.88 -2.13
N LEU A 168 10.20 11.99 -3.01
CA LEU A 168 10.01 12.09 -4.45
C LEU A 168 8.73 11.35 -4.88
N ARG A 169 8.01 11.95 -5.83
CA ARG A 169 6.85 11.35 -6.50
C ARG A 169 7.31 10.67 -7.78
N SER A 170 6.60 9.60 -8.19
CA SER A 170 6.87 8.97 -9.48
C SER A 170 6.46 9.95 -10.59
N GLY A 171 7.36 10.20 -11.54
CA GLY A 171 7.15 11.21 -12.59
C GLY A 171 7.79 12.56 -12.26
N ASN A 172 7.10 13.66 -12.57
CA ASN A 172 7.64 15.02 -12.39
C ASN A 172 7.70 15.41 -10.91
N ASN A 173 8.82 16.00 -10.54
CA ASN A 173 9.03 16.64 -9.26
C ASN A 173 9.47 18.08 -9.51
N VAL A 174 9.20 18.98 -8.57
CA VAL A 174 9.76 20.34 -8.58
C VAL A 174 10.73 20.47 -7.43
N ILE A 175 11.97 20.87 -7.74
CA ILE A 175 12.92 21.35 -6.74
C ILE A 175 12.93 22.88 -6.82
N ALA A 176 12.73 23.51 -5.67
CA ALA A 176 12.62 24.96 -5.54
C ALA A 176 13.53 25.44 -4.42
N ALA A 177 14.08 26.64 -4.53
CA ALA A 177 14.96 27.20 -3.52
C ALA A 177 14.75 28.71 -3.35
N GLU A 178 14.91 29.20 -2.12
CA GLU A 178 15.05 30.62 -1.81
C GLU A 178 16.42 30.86 -1.17
N VAL A 179 17.18 31.81 -1.71
CA VAL A 179 18.50 32.22 -1.20
C VAL A 179 18.37 33.58 -0.55
N HIS A 180 18.87 33.74 0.66
CA HIS A 180 18.69 34.91 1.51
C HIS A 180 20.04 35.51 1.92
N GLN A 181 20.15 36.82 1.78
CA GLN A 181 21.32 37.57 2.23
C GLN A 181 21.23 37.99 3.70
N ILE A 182 22.39 38.11 4.35
CA ILE A 182 22.53 38.57 5.73
C ILE A 182 22.04 40.02 5.89
N GLY A 183 22.22 40.84 4.86
CA GLY A 183 21.88 42.26 4.83
C GLY A 183 21.50 42.79 3.44
N PRO A 184 20.83 43.94 3.36
CA PRO A 184 20.50 44.59 2.09
C PRO A 184 21.71 45.28 1.43
N THR A 185 22.89 45.19 2.05
CA THR A 185 24.16 45.72 1.54
C THR A 185 25.14 44.60 1.16
N SER A 186 24.67 43.37 0.94
CA SER A 186 25.54 42.25 0.51
C SER A 186 26.23 42.60 -0.80
N SER A 187 27.51 42.26 -0.93
CA SER A 187 28.28 42.50 -2.16
C SER A 187 27.78 41.65 -3.32
N ASP A 188 27.36 40.44 -2.98
CA ASP A 188 27.24 39.26 -3.85
C ASP A 188 25.89 38.54 -3.62
N LEU A 189 25.63 37.49 -4.41
CA LEU A 189 24.67 36.40 -4.23
C LEU A 189 24.99 35.33 -5.28
N SER A 190 25.12 34.06 -4.89
CA SER A 190 25.36 32.97 -5.84
C SER A 190 24.47 31.75 -5.58
N PHE A 191 23.96 31.13 -6.65
CA PHE A 191 23.14 29.91 -6.60
C PHE A 191 23.48 28.93 -7.74
N SER A 192 23.74 27.68 -7.36
CA SER A 192 23.79 26.55 -8.28
C SER A 192 23.32 25.29 -7.57
N LEU A 193 22.55 24.43 -8.24
CA LEU A 193 22.08 23.17 -7.67
C LEU A 193 22.12 22.03 -8.68
N GLU A 194 22.68 20.91 -8.26
CA GLU A 194 22.69 19.63 -8.96
C GLU A 194 21.76 18.63 -8.27
N PHE A 195 21.10 17.80 -9.06
CA PHE A 195 20.25 16.71 -8.61
C PHE A 195 20.78 15.42 -9.23
N ILE A 196 21.25 14.48 -8.40
CA ILE A 196 22.01 13.31 -8.82
C ILE A 196 21.34 12.04 -8.30
N ALA A 197 21.24 11.02 -9.14
CA ALA A 197 20.77 9.69 -8.76
C ALA A 197 21.97 8.72 -8.74
N GLU A 198 22.21 8.05 -7.61
CA GLU A 198 23.33 7.13 -7.41
C GLU A 198 22.86 5.70 -7.15
N SER A 199 23.52 4.70 -7.76
CA SER A 199 23.27 3.27 -7.51
C SER A 199 24.55 2.56 -7.05
N ASN A 200 24.38 1.53 -6.22
CA ASN A 200 25.43 0.70 -5.62
C ASN A 200 25.69 -0.63 -6.38
N ASN A 201 25.00 -0.88 -7.50
CA ASN A 201 25.06 -2.17 -8.20
C ASN A 201 25.95 -2.13 -9.45
N ASN A 202 27.19 -2.60 -9.32
CA ASN A 202 28.14 -2.83 -10.44
C ASN A 202 27.66 -3.84 -11.49
N THR A 203 26.55 -4.55 -11.26
CA THR A 203 25.92 -5.46 -12.23
C THR A 203 25.15 -4.73 -13.34
N LEU A 204 24.77 -3.45 -13.14
CA LEU A 204 24.05 -2.66 -14.15
C LEU A 204 24.93 -2.21 -15.34
N ALA A 205 26.26 -2.33 -15.25
CA ALA A 205 27.16 -2.04 -16.36
C ALA A 205 27.34 -3.24 -17.32
N ALA A 206 26.99 -4.46 -16.89
CA ALA A 206 27.19 -5.69 -17.66
C ALA A 206 25.88 -6.43 -18.02
N SER A 207 24.78 -6.20 -17.30
CA SER A 207 23.44 -6.58 -17.74
C SER A 207 22.70 -5.31 -18.16
N GLY A 208 22.63 -5.07 -19.48
CA GLY A 208 21.68 -4.11 -20.03
C GLY A 208 20.33 -4.31 -19.36
N LEU A 209 19.73 -3.22 -18.90
CA LEU A 209 18.35 -3.23 -18.41
C LEU A 209 17.50 -4.02 -19.42
N PRO A 210 16.57 -4.90 -18.97
CA PRO A 210 15.51 -5.32 -19.85
C PRO A 210 14.66 -4.08 -20.14
N VAL A 211 14.86 -3.51 -21.33
CA VAL A 211 14.09 -2.40 -21.88
C VAL A 211 12.75 -3.00 -22.33
N THR A 212 11.84 -3.21 -21.38
CA THR A 212 10.58 -3.95 -21.64
C THR A 212 9.48 -3.10 -22.27
N SER A 213 9.59 -1.77 -22.27
CA SER A 213 8.82 -0.82 -23.09
C SER A 213 9.22 0.57 -22.62
N LEU A 214 9.82 1.40 -23.48
CA LEU A 214 9.95 2.82 -23.20
C LEU A 214 8.62 3.50 -23.59
N SER A 215 7.64 3.24 -22.72
CA SER A 215 6.43 3.99 -22.38
C SER A 215 5.40 4.30 -23.48
N SER A 216 4.21 3.74 -23.27
CA SER A 216 2.94 4.12 -23.88
C SER A 216 2.20 5.28 -23.16
N THR A 217 2.82 6.02 -22.24
CA THR A 217 2.18 7.10 -21.47
C THR A 217 3.01 8.39 -21.49
N ASN A 218 2.48 9.51 -20.98
CA ASN A 218 3.19 10.79 -20.83
C ASN A 218 3.75 11.35 -22.14
N TRP A 219 3.01 11.17 -23.23
CA TRP A 219 3.33 11.78 -24.52
C TRP A 219 3.06 13.27 -24.45
N LYS A 220 3.95 14.05 -25.05
CA LYS A 220 3.68 15.46 -25.37
C LYS A 220 3.02 15.53 -26.72
N TYR A 221 2.04 16.41 -26.88
CA TYR A 221 1.34 16.58 -28.16
C TYR A 221 1.02 18.04 -28.47
N SER A 222 0.85 18.29 -29.77
CA SER A 222 0.38 19.56 -30.32
C SER A 222 -0.76 19.27 -31.29
N ASP A 223 -1.95 19.73 -30.92
CA ASP A 223 -3.24 19.50 -31.57
C ASP A 223 -3.90 20.82 -32.01
N ASN A 224 -3.11 21.88 -32.16
CA ASN A 224 -3.59 23.23 -32.47
C ASN A 224 -3.72 23.52 -33.97
N GLY A 225 -3.45 22.53 -34.82
CA GLY A 225 -3.50 22.65 -36.28
C GLY A 225 -2.39 23.50 -36.91
N ALA A 226 -1.34 23.88 -36.16
CA ALA A 226 -0.23 24.69 -36.66
C ALA A 226 0.76 23.88 -37.51
N ASP A 227 1.43 24.56 -38.46
CA ASP A 227 2.60 24.02 -39.14
C ASP A 227 3.84 24.16 -38.23
N LEU A 228 4.38 23.04 -37.77
CA LEU A 228 5.55 23.02 -36.89
C LEU A 228 6.86 22.84 -37.66
N GLY A 229 6.82 22.73 -39.00
CA GLY A 229 7.97 22.43 -39.83
C GLY A 229 8.62 21.09 -39.47
N THR A 230 9.95 21.01 -39.54
CA THR A 230 10.71 19.76 -39.26
C THR A 230 11.50 19.78 -37.96
N SER A 231 11.68 20.95 -37.34
CA SER A 231 12.55 21.11 -36.17
C SER A 231 12.05 20.31 -34.96
N TRP A 232 10.73 20.19 -34.80
CA TRP A 232 10.06 19.47 -33.71
C TRP A 232 10.44 17.99 -33.63
N ARG A 233 10.96 17.39 -34.69
CA ARG A 233 11.34 15.97 -34.71
C ARG A 233 12.68 15.70 -33.98
N ASN A 234 13.45 16.75 -33.69
CA ASN A 234 14.81 16.66 -33.16
C ASN A 234 14.88 16.72 -31.64
N LEU A 235 15.86 16.03 -31.05
CA LEU A 235 16.03 15.93 -29.60
C LEU A 235 16.12 17.28 -28.87
N ALA A 236 16.72 18.28 -29.51
CA ALA A 236 16.95 19.61 -28.94
C ALA A 236 15.74 20.57 -29.01
N TYR A 237 14.65 20.21 -29.68
CA TYR A 237 13.49 21.11 -29.80
C TYR A 237 12.78 21.26 -28.46
N ASP A 238 12.51 22.51 -28.09
CA ASP A 238 11.77 22.91 -26.89
C ASP A 238 10.26 22.67 -27.06
N ASP A 239 9.78 21.59 -26.44
CA ASP A 239 8.36 21.22 -26.39
C ASP A 239 7.73 21.59 -25.03
N SER A 240 8.28 22.57 -24.31
CA SER A 240 7.75 22.99 -23.00
C SER A 240 6.32 23.52 -23.05
N PHE A 241 5.89 24.08 -24.19
CA PHE A 241 4.53 24.60 -24.42
C PHE A 241 3.55 23.55 -24.95
N TRP A 242 4.00 22.32 -25.21
CA TRP A 242 3.12 21.26 -25.69
C TRP A 242 2.27 20.70 -24.56
N GLN A 243 1.06 20.25 -24.91
CA GLN A 243 0.20 19.54 -23.97
C GLN A 243 0.84 18.20 -23.62
N GLN A 244 0.52 17.65 -22.44
CA GLN A 244 1.06 16.36 -21.98
C GLN A 244 -0.04 15.49 -21.40
N THR A 245 -0.05 14.20 -21.75
CA THR A 245 -0.98 13.22 -21.19
C THR A 245 -0.62 12.88 -19.72
N ASN A 246 -1.61 12.62 -18.87
CA ASN A 246 -1.38 12.22 -17.47
C ASN A 246 -0.66 10.87 -17.29
N ILE A 247 0.04 10.73 -16.16
CA ILE A 247 0.68 9.48 -15.74
C ILE A 247 -0.35 8.60 -15.03
N GLY A 248 -0.70 7.45 -15.61
CA GLY A 248 -1.44 6.40 -14.93
C GLY A 248 -2.87 6.12 -15.41
N SER A 249 -3.37 6.81 -16.45
CA SER A 249 -4.67 6.54 -17.07
C SER A 249 -4.51 6.24 -18.57
N ARG A 250 -5.00 5.06 -18.96
CA ARG A 250 -5.37 4.56 -20.31
C ARG A 250 -4.41 4.87 -21.49
N VAL A 251 -4.08 3.82 -22.24
CA VAL A 251 -2.91 3.73 -23.14
C VAL A 251 -3.13 4.43 -24.50
N ARG A 252 -4.33 4.90 -24.83
CA ARG A 252 -4.69 5.40 -26.17
C ARG A 252 -5.20 6.85 -26.15
N MET A 253 -4.74 7.66 -27.09
CA MET A 253 -5.06 9.08 -27.25
C MET A 253 -6.03 9.27 -28.43
N GLY A 254 -7.04 10.14 -28.30
CA GLY A 254 -7.89 10.48 -29.43
C GLY A 254 -9.28 11.07 -29.14
N TYR A 255 -10.15 11.09 -30.14
CA TYR A 255 -11.57 11.48 -30.08
C TYR A 255 -12.43 10.50 -30.91
N GLY A 256 -13.74 10.48 -30.72
CA GLY A 256 -14.70 9.79 -31.62
C GLY A 256 -15.10 8.36 -31.24
N GLU A 257 -14.28 7.60 -30.52
CA GLU A 257 -14.62 6.23 -30.13
C GLU A 257 -15.52 6.16 -28.89
N THR A 258 -16.81 5.86 -29.09
CA THR A 258 -17.82 5.83 -28.02
C THR A 258 -17.92 4.48 -27.30
N ASN A 259 -17.22 3.44 -27.77
CA ASN A 259 -17.30 2.07 -27.24
C ASN A 259 -15.94 1.45 -26.83
N ASP A 260 -14.82 2.18 -26.94
CA ASP A 260 -13.51 1.70 -26.47
C ASP A 260 -13.33 2.02 -24.98
N PRO A 261 -13.23 1.02 -24.08
CA PRO A 261 -12.93 1.27 -22.68
C PRO A 261 -11.55 1.93 -22.47
N ASN A 262 -10.69 2.04 -23.49
CA ASN A 262 -9.36 2.64 -23.43
C ASN A 262 -9.27 4.07 -24.00
N GLN A 263 -10.37 4.65 -24.51
CA GLN A 263 -10.43 6.01 -25.03
C GLN A 263 -11.41 6.87 -24.21
N ALA A 264 -11.10 8.17 -24.08
CA ALA A 264 -11.98 9.10 -23.37
C ALA A 264 -13.13 9.54 -24.30
N THR A 265 -14.38 9.42 -23.83
CA THR A 265 -15.58 9.88 -24.54
C THR A 265 -15.93 11.30 -24.11
N VAL A 266 -15.46 12.34 -24.81
CA VAL A 266 -15.97 13.71 -24.61
C VAL A 266 -16.20 14.40 -25.95
N ASP A 267 -17.39 15.01 -26.11
CA ASP A 267 -17.80 15.86 -27.23
C ASP A 267 -17.64 17.34 -26.84
N PRO A 268 -16.88 18.17 -27.59
CA PRO A 268 -16.70 19.59 -27.28
C PRO A 268 -17.97 20.45 -27.42
N ALA A 269 -19.11 19.90 -27.86
CA ALA A 269 -20.42 20.56 -27.81
C ALA A 269 -21.16 20.36 -26.46
N SER A 270 -20.61 19.61 -25.52
CA SER A 270 -21.17 19.41 -24.19
C SER A 270 -21.12 20.69 -23.35
N SER A 271 -22.28 21.14 -22.85
CA SER A 271 -22.40 22.30 -21.96
C SER A 271 -22.19 21.95 -20.47
N ASP A 272 -21.62 20.77 -20.14
CA ASP A 272 -21.43 20.32 -18.76
C ASP A 272 -20.05 20.78 -18.21
N PRO A 273 -20.02 21.68 -17.20
CA PRO A 273 -18.78 22.17 -16.60
C PRO A 273 -18.06 21.13 -15.72
N TYR A 274 -18.62 19.93 -15.53
CA TYR A 274 -17.99 18.83 -14.76
C TYR A 274 -17.24 17.80 -15.63
N ASP A 275 -17.29 17.90 -16.96
CA ASP A 275 -16.77 16.84 -17.85
C ASP A 275 -15.40 17.16 -18.50
N ALA A 276 -15.07 18.45 -18.66
CA ALA A 276 -13.88 18.87 -19.41
C ALA A 276 -12.52 18.70 -18.68
N ASN A 277 -12.52 18.47 -17.36
CA ASN A 277 -11.30 18.50 -16.53
C ASN A 277 -10.80 17.14 -16.05
N THR A 278 -11.44 16.04 -16.46
CA THR A 278 -11.16 14.68 -15.92
C THR A 278 -10.53 13.71 -16.92
N TYR A 279 -10.44 14.06 -18.21
CA TYR A 279 -9.98 13.15 -19.25
C TYR A 279 -8.89 13.76 -20.16
N THR A 280 -7.62 13.66 -19.74
CA THR A 280 -6.45 14.28 -20.41
C THR A 280 -5.88 13.51 -21.61
N ASN A 281 -6.63 12.56 -22.19
CA ASN A 281 -6.21 11.79 -23.37
C ASN A 281 -7.02 12.16 -24.63
N TYR A 282 -7.80 13.25 -24.55
CA TYR A 282 -8.53 13.82 -25.68
C TYR A 282 -7.60 14.66 -26.55
N ILE A 283 -7.70 14.50 -27.86
CA ILE A 283 -6.97 15.31 -28.86
C ILE A 283 -7.96 16.27 -29.48
N SER A 284 -7.68 17.58 -29.45
CA SER A 284 -8.55 18.57 -30.09
C SER A 284 -8.49 18.45 -31.61
N TYR A 285 -9.65 18.49 -32.26
CA TYR A 285 -9.76 18.66 -33.71
C TYR A 285 -10.04 20.12 -34.12
N GLY A 286 -10.01 21.05 -33.16
CA GLY A 286 -10.39 22.45 -33.35
C GLY A 286 -11.88 22.71 -33.09
N LEU A 287 -12.32 23.96 -33.33
CA LEU A 287 -13.68 24.41 -32.99
C LEU A 287 -14.76 24.01 -34.01
N ASN A 288 -14.37 23.48 -35.17
CA ASN A 288 -15.30 23.20 -36.27
C ASN A 288 -15.31 21.69 -36.59
N PRO A 289 -16.36 20.94 -36.18
CA PRO A 289 -16.46 19.51 -36.47
C PRO A 289 -16.63 19.19 -37.96
N ALA A 290 -16.98 20.18 -38.80
CA ALA A 290 -17.03 20.05 -40.25
C ALA A 290 -15.70 20.42 -40.95
N ASN A 291 -14.70 20.88 -40.19
CA ASN A 291 -13.38 21.24 -40.71
C ASN A 291 -12.28 21.03 -39.65
N LYS A 292 -12.02 19.75 -39.37
CA LYS A 292 -11.05 19.27 -38.38
C LYS A 292 -9.61 19.48 -38.85
N PHE A 293 -8.67 19.58 -37.89
CA PHE A 293 -7.25 19.68 -38.19
C PHE A 293 -6.74 18.40 -38.87
N PRO A 294 -6.07 18.50 -40.05
CA PRO A 294 -5.59 17.32 -40.76
C PRO A 294 -4.47 16.58 -40.03
N THR A 295 -3.67 17.29 -39.23
CA THR A 295 -2.45 16.75 -38.60
C THR A 295 -2.43 17.03 -37.09
N THR A 296 -2.00 16.03 -36.32
CA THR A 296 -1.64 16.16 -34.90
C THR A 296 -0.23 15.63 -34.67
N TYR A 297 0.56 16.33 -33.84
CA TYR A 297 1.94 15.97 -33.56
C TYR A 297 2.12 15.41 -32.15
N PHE A 298 3.02 14.43 -32.03
CA PHE A 298 3.31 13.71 -30.79
C PHE A 298 4.82 13.56 -30.61
N ARG A 299 5.28 13.69 -29.37
CA ARG A 299 6.69 13.56 -29.01
C ARG A 299 6.90 12.93 -27.65
N LYS A 300 8.00 12.18 -27.56
CA LYS A 300 8.44 11.58 -26.31
C LYS A 300 9.96 11.46 -26.24
N LYS A 301 10.53 11.94 -25.14
CA LYS A 301 11.92 11.67 -24.78
C LYS A 301 12.03 10.32 -24.07
N ILE A 302 13.03 9.53 -24.45
CA ILE A 302 13.35 8.24 -23.85
C ILE A 302 14.84 8.18 -23.54
N ASN A 303 15.24 7.49 -22.47
CA ASN A 303 16.66 7.32 -22.13
C ASN A 303 17.07 5.85 -22.33
N ILE A 304 18.14 5.62 -23.11
CA ILE A 304 18.71 4.30 -23.39
C ILE A 304 20.17 4.29 -22.91
N PRO A 305 20.47 3.72 -21.73
CA PRO A 305 21.81 3.80 -21.15
C PRO A 305 22.90 3.15 -22.01
N ASN A 306 22.58 2.05 -22.69
CA ASN A 306 23.48 1.38 -23.63
C ASN A 306 22.69 0.77 -24.78
N VAL A 307 22.77 1.41 -25.95
CA VAL A 307 22.06 0.98 -27.15
C VAL A 307 22.49 -0.42 -27.59
N ASN A 308 23.77 -0.77 -27.41
CA ASN A 308 24.34 -2.04 -27.86
C ASN A 308 24.07 -3.21 -26.91
N ALA A 309 23.43 -2.98 -25.77
CA ALA A 309 23.11 -4.05 -24.83
C ALA A 309 21.94 -4.95 -25.29
N ASN A 310 21.18 -4.53 -26.31
CA ASN A 310 20.05 -5.26 -26.85
C ASN A 310 20.29 -5.59 -28.34
N PRO A 311 19.92 -6.79 -28.81
CA PRO A 311 20.13 -7.21 -30.20
C PRO A 311 19.23 -6.48 -31.21
N GLY A 312 18.24 -5.71 -30.74
CA GLY A 312 17.37 -4.87 -31.57
C GLY A 312 16.26 -4.22 -30.76
N TYR A 313 15.78 -3.06 -31.20
CA TYR A 313 14.60 -2.37 -30.65
C TYR A 313 13.47 -2.42 -31.68
N GLU A 314 12.24 -2.52 -31.25
CA GLU A 314 11.05 -2.55 -32.10
C GLU A 314 10.11 -1.42 -31.69
N ILE A 315 9.60 -0.67 -32.65
CA ILE A 315 8.52 0.29 -32.41
C ILE A 315 7.21 -0.38 -32.79
N ARG A 316 6.20 -0.35 -31.92
CA ARG A 316 4.83 -0.67 -32.30
C ARG A 316 3.91 0.52 -32.06
N PHE A 317 2.90 0.67 -32.90
CA PHE A 317 1.97 1.78 -32.87
C PHE A 317 0.53 1.31 -33.13
N MET A 318 -0.42 2.07 -32.62
CA MET A 318 -1.82 2.10 -33.03
C MET A 318 -2.04 3.47 -33.65
N ARG A 319 -2.75 3.49 -34.77
CA ARG A 319 -3.15 4.72 -35.44
C ARG A 319 -4.55 4.56 -35.98
N ASP A 320 -5.18 5.69 -36.22
CA ASP A 320 -6.30 5.83 -37.14
C ASP A 320 -5.74 5.88 -38.59
N ASP A 321 -6.08 6.87 -39.41
CA ASP A 321 -5.80 6.87 -40.84
C ASP A 321 -4.30 6.75 -41.23
N GLY A 322 -3.48 7.78 -40.99
CA GLY A 322 -2.08 7.86 -41.43
C GLY A 322 -1.10 8.25 -40.31
N ILE A 323 0.14 7.74 -40.37
CA ILE A 323 1.21 8.05 -39.40
C ILE A 323 2.58 8.25 -40.07
N LEU A 324 3.38 9.17 -39.55
CA LEU A 324 4.83 9.20 -39.76
C LEU A 324 5.53 9.16 -38.41
N ILE A 325 6.64 8.41 -38.34
CA ILE A 325 7.39 8.19 -37.10
C ILE A 325 8.84 8.63 -37.33
N TYR A 326 9.39 9.32 -36.34
CA TYR A 326 10.75 9.86 -36.35
C TYR A 326 11.50 9.40 -35.10
N VAL A 327 12.76 9.01 -35.28
CA VAL A 327 13.70 8.71 -34.20
C VAL A 327 14.88 9.66 -34.33
N ASN A 328 15.09 10.52 -33.33
CA ASN A 328 16.17 11.53 -33.35
C ASN A 328 16.19 12.36 -34.65
N GLY A 329 15.02 12.81 -35.11
CA GLY A 329 14.86 13.60 -36.33
C GLY A 329 14.85 12.77 -37.63
N SER A 330 15.23 11.50 -37.60
CA SER A 330 15.25 10.63 -38.77
C SER A 330 13.90 9.94 -38.97
N GLU A 331 13.29 10.09 -40.14
CA GLU A 331 12.04 9.41 -40.49
C GLU A 331 12.27 7.90 -40.63
N LEU A 332 11.39 7.10 -40.04
CA LEU A 332 11.33 5.67 -40.33
C LEU A 332 10.75 5.45 -41.74
N PRO A 333 11.03 4.31 -42.40
CA PRO A 333 10.41 3.99 -43.68
C PRO A 333 8.88 4.14 -43.66
N ARG A 334 8.24 4.29 -44.82
CA ARG A 334 6.77 4.44 -44.91
C ARG A 334 6.05 3.10 -45.15
N ASP A 335 6.80 2.09 -45.58
CA ASP A 335 6.39 0.71 -45.76
C ASP A 335 7.33 -0.25 -45.00
N ALA A 336 6.75 -1.12 -44.17
CA ALA A 336 7.49 -2.22 -43.56
C ALA A 336 6.56 -3.42 -43.36
N ASN A 337 6.93 -4.59 -43.91
CA ASN A 337 6.24 -5.87 -43.74
C ASN A 337 4.74 -5.89 -44.06
N GLY A 338 4.30 -5.16 -45.09
CA GLY A 338 2.89 -5.12 -45.48
C GLY A 338 2.02 -4.21 -44.61
N ASN A 339 2.57 -3.59 -43.56
CA ASN A 339 1.95 -2.47 -42.86
C ASN A 339 2.38 -1.17 -43.56
N THR A 340 1.46 -0.57 -44.28
CA THR A 340 1.62 0.79 -44.82
C THR A 340 1.44 1.78 -43.68
N ASN A 341 2.12 2.92 -43.73
CA ASN A 341 1.89 4.03 -42.82
C ASN A 341 0.73 4.95 -43.28
N ASN A 342 0.09 4.60 -44.41
CA ASN A 342 -1.00 5.34 -45.08
C ASN A 342 -0.68 6.80 -45.39
N MET A 343 0.59 7.09 -45.69
CA MET A 343 1.02 8.40 -46.17
C MET A 343 1.55 8.32 -47.60
N PRO A 344 1.35 9.36 -48.43
CA PRO A 344 1.81 9.36 -49.81
C PRO A 344 3.34 9.35 -49.89
N GLY A 345 3.92 8.90 -51.01
CA GLY A 345 5.38 8.92 -51.25
C GLY A 345 5.96 10.30 -51.57
N THR A 346 5.14 11.34 -51.65
CA THR A 346 5.56 12.73 -51.88
C THR A 346 6.08 13.38 -50.59
N PRO A 347 6.74 14.56 -50.66
CA PRO A 347 6.95 15.39 -49.48
C PRO A 347 5.62 15.61 -48.76
N VAL A 348 5.62 15.35 -47.45
CA VAL A 348 4.44 15.48 -46.59
C VAL A 348 4.52 16.83 -45.87
N SER A 349 3.43 17.58 -45.95
CA SER A 349 3.16 18.79 -45.16
C SER A 349 2.05 18.52 -44.15
N TYR A 350 1.84 19.43 -43.20
CA TYR A 350 0.76 19.33 -42.21
C TYR A 350 -0.67 19.35 -42.78
N THR A 351 -0.84 19.64 -44.08
CA THR A 351 -2.12 19.58 -44.80
C THR A 351 -2.25 18.36 -45.70
N THR A 352 -1.22 17.53 -45.78
CA THR A 352 -1.26 16.29 -46.56
C THR A 352 -2.19 15.31 -45.86
N LEU A 353 -3.14 14.75 -46.60
CA LEU A 353 -4.10 13.77 -46.08
C LEU A 353 -3.51 12.36 -46.14
N ALA A 354 -4.00 11.48 -45.28
CA ALA A 354 -3.74 10.06 -45.36
C ALA A 354 -4.29 9.47 -46.68
N THR A 355 -3.69 8.38 -47.15
CA THR A 355 -4.06 7.75 -48.43
C THR A 355 -5.21 6.75 -48.31
N ALA A 356 -5.58 6.35 -47.09
CA ALA A 356 -6.65 5.42 -46.80
C ALA A 356 -7.14 5.60 -45.36
N SER A 357 -8.41 5.27 -45.10
CA SER A 357 -8.95 5.23 -43.75
C SER A 357 -8.58 3.95 -43.00
N VAL A 358 -8.57 3.98 -41.67
CA VAL A 358 -8.35 2.78 -40.82
C VAL A 358 -9.42 2.70 -39.74
N ASP A 359 -10.36 1.76 -39.89
CA ASP A 359 -11.44 1.54 -38.92
C ASP A 359 -11.17 0.35 -37.96
N ALA A 360 -11.95 0.23 -36.89
CA ALA A 360 -11.97 -0.92 -35.99
C ALA A 360 -12.15 -2.27 -36.73
N PRO A 361 -11.42 -3.34 -36.36
CA PRO A 361 -10.52 -3.45 -35.21
C PRO A 361 -9.07 -3.02 -35.51
N ALA A 362 -8.75 -2.60 -36.73
CA ALA A 362 -7.37 -2.34 -37.15
C ALA A 362 -6.74 -1.17 -36.38
N GLU A 363 -7.51 -0.10 -36.13
CA GLU A 363 -7.10 1.04 -35.28
C GLU A 363 -6.77 0.61 -33.84
N THR A 364 -7.37 -0.51 -33.39
CA THR A 364 -7.25 -1.01 -32.01
C THR A 364 -6.15 -2.06 -31.86
N THR A 365 -5.46 -2.41 -32.96
CA THR A 365 -4.47 -3.47 -33.01
C THR A 365 -3.07 -2.88 -33.11
N TRP A 366 -2.13 -3.40 -32.30
CA TRP A 366 -0.72 -3.01 -32.40
C TRP A 366 -0.13 -3.42 -33.76
N SER A 367 0.29 -2.43 -34.55
CA SER A 367 1.12 -2.62 -35.73
C SER A 367 2.59 -2.50 -35.33
N ALA A 368 3.40 -3.50 -35.65
CA ALA A 368 4.83 -3.48 -35.37
C ALA A 368 5.62 -2.96 -36.58
N TRP A 369 6.57 -2.06 -36.32
CA TRP A 369 7.64 -1.68 -37.22
C TRP A 369 8.79 -2.69 -37.08
N GLN A 370 9.52 -2.99 -38.15
CA GLN A 370 10.71 -3.85 -38.07
C GLN A 370 11.75 -3.34 -37.06
N PRO A 371 12.69 -4.19 -36.60
CA PRO A 371 13.73 -3.75 -35.69
C PRO A 371 14.39 -2.46 -36.18
N ILE A 372 14.28 -1.39 -35.40
CA ILE A 372 14.90 -0.12 -35.75
C ILE A 372 16.41 -0.28 -35.61
N SER A 373 17.14 0.27 -36.57
CA SER A 373 18.60 0.24 -36.54
C SER A 373 19.09 0.94 -35.27
N THR A 374 20.00 0.28 -34.53
CA THR A 374 20.67 0.88 -33.37
C THR A 374 21.43 2.16 -33.75
N SER A 375 21.74 2.37 -35.02
CA SER A 375 22.35 3.62 -35.53
C SER A 375 21.43 4.84 -35.45
N LEU A 376 20.12 4.66 -35.31
CA LEU A 376 19.16 5.75 -35.11
C LEU A 376 19.12 6.21 -33.64
N LEU A 377 19.70 5.41 -32.74
CA LEU A 377 19.68 5.62 -31.30
C LEU A 377 21.06 6.03 -30.81
N GLN A 378 21.09 6.76 -29.70
CA GLN A 378 22.30 7.12 -28.98
C GLN A 378 22.22 6.67 -27.52
N ASN A 379 23.37 6.51 -26.87
CA ASN A 379 23.39 6.30 -25.43
C ASN A 379 22.85 7.56 -24.74
N GLY A 380 22.02 7.39 -23.71
CA GLY A 380 21.33 8.48 -23.02
C GLY A 380 20.03 8.87 -23.71
N ASP A 381 19.75 10.16 -23.80
CA ASP A 381 18.46 10.68 -24.27
C ASP A 381 18.28 10.49 -25.78
N ASN A 382 17.09 10.06 -26.16
CA ASN A 382 16.61 9.93 -27.53
C ASN A 382 15.21 10.52 -27.61
N ILE A 383 14.77 10.93 -28.81
CA ILE A 383 13.39 11.37 -29.05
C ILE A 383 12.70 10.41 -30.03
N ILE A 384 11.49 10.00 -29.67
CA ILE A 384 10.51 9.42 -30.59
C ILE A 384 9.46 10.49 -30.87
N ALA A 385 9.21 10.75 -32.14
CA ALA A 385 8.27 11.76 -32.61
C ALA A 385 7.31 11.12 -33.63
N ALA A 386 6.05 11.54 -33.67
CA ALA A 386 5.09 11.06 -34.64
C ALA A 386 4.11 12.17 -35.08
N GLU A 387 3.66 12.12 -36.32
CA GLU A 387 2.56 12.94 -36.82
C GLU A 387 1.45 12.01 -37.35
N ILE A 388 0.21 12.26 -36.93
CA ILE A 388 -0.98 11.54 -37.38
C ILE A 388 -1.74 12.41 -38.36
N HIS A 389 -2.11 11.82 -39.49
CA HIS A 389 -2.81 12.49 -40.57
C HIS A 389 -4.16 11.82 -40.81
N GLN A 390 -5.19 12.65 -40.93
CA GLN A 390 -6.56 12.24 -41.23
C GLN A 390 -6.77 12.10 -42.75
N VAL A 391 -7.69 11.24 -43.19
CA VAL A 391 -8.06 11.05 -44.60
C VAL A 391 -8.93 12.20 -45.11
N GLY A 392 -9.54 12.98 -44.21
CA GLY A 392 -10.33 14.15 -44.55
C GLY A 392 -10.72 15.03 -43.36
N PRO A 393 -11.24 16.25 -43.61
CA PRO A 393 -11.55 17.24 -42.58
C PRO A 393 -12.84 16.97 -41.79
N THR A 394 -13.55 15.86 -42.06
CA THR A 394 -14.82 15.48 -41.42
C THR A 394 -14.78 14.07 -40.85
N THR A 395 -13.59 13.51 -40.62
CA THR A 395 -13.44 12.18 -40.04
C THR A 395 -14.07 12.11 -38.65
N SER A 396 -14.57 10.93 -38.28
CA SER A 396 -15.31 10.72 -37.03
C SER A 396 -14.41 10.81 -35.81
N ASP A 397 -13.19 10.32 -35.93
CA ASP A 397 -12.34 9.93 -34.83
C ASP A 397 -10.85 10.18 -35.12
N ILE A 398 -10.02 9.95 -34.10
CA ILE A 398 -8.56 9.78 -34.21
C ILE A 398 -8.15 8.81 -33.12
N THR A 399 -7.17 7.96 -33.40
CA THR A 399 -6.53 7.09 -32.43
C THR A 399 -5.01 7.18 -32.57
N PHE A 400 -4.32 7.28 -31.44
CA PHE A 400 -2.86 7.21 -31.38
C PHE A 400 -2.37 6.48 -30.13
N ASN A 401 -1.44 5.56 -30.35
CA ASN A 401 -0.61 4.98 -29.31
C ASN A 401 0.70 4.48 -29.93
N ILE A 402 1.82 4.58 -29.22
CA ILE A 402 3.10 4.10 -29.71
C ILE A 402 4.01 3.75 -28.54
N GLU A 403 4.83 2.73 -28.73
CA GLU A 403 5.90 2.39 -27.81
C GLU A 403 7.11 1.81 -28.56
N ILE A 404 8.25 1.80 -27.87
CA ILE A 404 9.47 1.12 -28.29
C ILE A 404 9.82 0.04 -27.26
N ARG A 405 10.08 -1.19 -27.71
CA ARG A 405 10.35 -2.37 -26.87
C ARG A 405 11.53 -3.17 -27.39
N VAL A 406 11.95 -4.18 -26.63
CA VAL A 406 12.90 -5.21 -27.09
C VAL A 406 12.12 -6.49 -27.38
N PRO A 407 12.05 -6.95 -28.64
CA PRO A 407 11.33 -8.17 -29.00
C PRO A 407 11.81 -9.39 -28.19
N GLY A 408 10.87 -10.22 -27.73
CA GLY A 408 11.17 -11.48 -27.04
C GLY A 408 11.51 -11.37 -25.55
N VAL A 409 11.59 -10.16 -24.99
CA VAL A 409 11.63 -9.97 -23.52
C VAL A 409 10.20 -10.01 -22.99
N PRO A 410 9.88 -10.87 -22.00
CA PRO A 410 8.52 -10.92 -21.46
C PRO A 410 8.13 -9.61 -20.76
N GLU A 411 6.94 -9.10 -21.08
CA GLU A 411 6.32 -7.94 -20.46
C GLU A 411 5.27 -8.41 -19.45
N ILE A 412 5.19 -7.76 -18.30
CA ILE A 412 4.16 -8.02 -17.30
C ILE A 412 2.83 -7.45 -17.78
N THR A 413 1.84 -8.32 -18.01
CA THR A 413 0.44 -7.95 -18.34
C THR A 413 -0.46 -7.95 -17.11
N ARG A 414 -0.03 -8.63 -16.03
CA ARG A 414 -0.64 -8.59 -14.69
C ARG A 414 0.47 -8.50 -13.66
N GLY A 415 0.54 -7.36 -12.97
CA GLY A 415 1.56 -7.07 -11.96
C GLY A 415 1.69 -8.15 -10.88
N PRO A 416 2.84 -8.26 -10.21
CA PRO A 416 3.03 -9.27 -9.20
C PRO A 416 2.13 -9.01 -7.99
N TYR A 417 1.56 -10.09 -7.49
CA TYR A 417 0.70 -10.08 -6.32
C TYR A 417 0.96 -11.29 -5.42
N LEU A 418 0.67 -11.12 -4.14
CA LEU A 418 1.03 -12.05 -3.08
C LEU A 418 -0.20 -12.81 -2.59
N THR A 419 -0.09 -14.14 -2.49
CA THR A 419 -1.15 -15.02 -1.97
C THR A 419 -0.55 -16.12 -1.10
N LEU A 420 -1.38 -16.83 -0.33
CA LEU A 420 -0.98 -17.97 0.50
C LEU A 420 0.27 -17.69 1.38
N GLY A 421 0.20 -16.64 2.19
CA GLY A 421 1.26 -16.27 3.13
C GLY A 421 1.19 -17.11 4.40
N THR A 422 2.23 -17.88 4.68
CA THR A 422 2.34 -18.72 5.88
C THR A 422 3.46 -18.21 6.79
N LYS A 423 3.71 -18.89 7.90
CA LYS A 423 4.85 -18.60 8.78
C LYS A 423 6.20 -18.84 8.09
N THR A 424 6.23 -19.70 7.09
CA THR A 424 7.46 -20.20 6.47
C THR A 424 7.44 -20.14 4.95
N GLY A 425 6.48 -19.42 4.37
CA GLY A 425 6.33 -19.34 2.92
C GLY A 425 5.41 -18.21 2.46
N ALA A 426 5.46 -17.95 1.16
CA ALA A 426 4.62 -16.98 0.46
C ALA A 426 4.53 -17.39 -1.02
N THR A 427 3.39 -17.13 -1.67
CA THR A 427 3.24 -17.37 -3.12
C THR A 427 3.22 -16.03 -3.85
N ILE A 428 4.10 -15.88 -4.83
CA ILE A 428 4.20 -14.71 -5.70
C ILE A 428 3.69 -15.10 -7.08
N ARG A 429 2.79 -14.31 -7.64
CA ARG A 429 2.15 -14.56 -8.93
C ARG A 429 2.25 -13.35 -9.84
N TRP A 430 2.40 -13.55 -11.14
CA TRP A 430 2.29 -12.49 -12.15
C TRP A 430 1.95 -13.10 -13.52
N ARG A 431 1.53 -12.28 -14.49
CA ARG A 431 1.29 -12.72 -15.87
C ARG A 431 2.20 -12.00 -16.84
N THR A 432 2.71 -12.71 -17.84
CA THR A 432 3.43 -12.11 -18.97
C THR A 432 2.70 -12.27 -20.30
N ASN A 433 3.03 -11.39 -21.25
CA ASN A 433 2.49 -11.41 -22.62
C ASN A 433 2.99 -12.62 -23.46
N VAL A 434 4.14 -13.19 -23.11
CA VAL A 434 4.74 -14.36 -23.78
C VAL A 434 5.20 -15.39 -22.76
N ALA A 435 5.14 -16.67 -23.15
CA ALA A 435 5.53 -17.77 -22.27
C ALA A 435 7.04 -17.75 -22.00
N ASN A 436 7.42 -17.83 -20.72
CA ASN A 436 8.81 -17.92 -20.28
C ASN A 436 8.95 -18.74 -18.99
N ILE A 437 10.18 -19.09 -18.59
CA ILE A 437 10.42 -19.68 -17.27
C ILE A 437 10.50 -18.55 -16.25
N GLY A 438 9.48 -18.43 -15.38
CA GLY A 438 9.47 -17.44 -14.31
C GLY A 438 10.53 -17.72 -13.25
N GLN A 439 11.09 -16.66 -12.69
CA GLN A 439 12.05 -16.70 -11.58
C GLN A 439 11.74 -15.62 -10.54
N VAL A 440 11.82 -16.00 -9.27
CA VAL A 440 11.84 -15.09 -8.12
C VAL A 440 13.21 -15.17 -7.47
N THR A 441 13.82 -14.01 -7.23
CA THR A 441 14.93 -13.88 -6.27
C THR A 441 14.45 -13.16 -5.03
N TYR A 442 14.92 -13.56 -3.85
CA TYR A 442 14.41 -13.02 -2.58
C TYR A 442 15.47 -13.01 -1.47
N GLY A 443 15.27 -12.16 -0.46
CA GLY A 443 16.20 -12.01 0.67
C GLY A 443 15.71 -11.01 1.71
N LEU A 444 16.48 -10.85 2.80
CA LEU A 444 16.12 -9.95 3.91
C LEU A 444 16.53 -8.48 3.67
N SER A 445 17.19 -8.18 2.55
CA SER A 445 17.61 -6.84 2.17
C SER A 445 17.46 -6.65 0.66
N THR A 446 17.10 -5.45 0.22
CA THR A 446 17.04 -5.06 -1.20
C THR A 446 18.39 -5.17 -1.92
N THR A 447 19.50 -5.17 -1.16
CA THR A 447 20.86 -5.28 -1.70
C THR A 447 21.45 -6.69 -1.62
N SER A 448 20.74 -7.64 -1.01
CA SER A 448 21.22 -9.02 -0.82
C SER A 448 20.07 -10.00 -0.92
N LEU A 449 19.75 -10.38 -2.16
CA LEU A 449 18.74 -11.38 -2.52
C LEU A 449 19.45 -12.70 -2.84
N THR A 450 19.58 -13.57 -1.86
CA THR A 450 20.36 -14.82 -1.97
C THR A 450 19.51 -16.04 -2.34
N GLY A 451 18.20 -15.99 -2.07
CA GLY A 451 17.28 -17.04 -2.45
C GLY A 451 16.87 -16.90 -3.91
N VAL A 452 16.77 -18.02 -4.62
CA VAL A 452 16.33 -18.09 -6.02
C VAL A 452 15.42 -19.30 -6.20
N VAL A 453 14.24 -19.08 -6.80
CA VAL A 453 13.31 -20.16 -7.19
C VAL A 453 12.85 -19.88 -8.62
N SER A 454 12.86 -20.92 -9.45
CA SER A 454 12.39 -20.87 -10.83
C SER A 454 11.32 -21.91 -11.08
N GLU A 455 10.44 -21.61 -12.02
CA GLU A 455 9.44 -22.56 -12.49
C GLU A 455 10.08 -23.69 -13.29
N PRO A 456 9.46 -24.88 -13.34
CA PRO A 456 10.00 -26.02 -14.06
C PRO A 456 9.78 -25.95 -15.57
N SER A 457 8.88 -25.08 -16.05
CA SER A 457 8.45 -25.01 -17.44
C SER A 457 8.04 -23.60 -17.84
N SER A 458 8.07 -23.32 -19.15
CA SER A 458 7.64 -22.05 -19.71
C SER A 458 6.12 -21.86 -19.62
N THR A 459 5.66 -20.71 -19.14
CA THR A 459 4.23 -20.35 -18.97
C THR A 459 4.04 -18.83 -19.09
N THR A 460 2.81 -18.38 -19.30
CA THR A 460 2.41 -16.96 -19.17
C THR A 460 1.79 -16.64 -17.81
N GLU A 461 1.27 -17.65 -17.11
CA GLU A 461 0.77 -17.55 -15.73
C GLU A 461 1.85 -18.05 -14.78
N HIS A 462 2.52 -17.14 -14.09
CA HIS A 462 3.61 -17.48 -13.20
C HIS A 462 3.12 -17.61 -11.77
N VAL A 463 3.47 -18.71 -11.11
CA VAL A 463 3.09 -19.02 -9.73
C VAL A 463 4.27 -19.65 -9.01
N ILE A 464 4.98 -18.86 -8.19
CA ILE A 464 6.15 -19.33 -7.45
C ILE A 464 5.86 -19.31 -5.95
N GLN A 465 5.89 -20.50 -5.35
CA GLN A 465 5.79 -20.66 -3.90
C GLN A 465 7.19 -20.71 -3.27
N LEU A 466 7.46 -19.75 -2.39
CA LEU A 466 8.63 -19.73 -1.53
C LEU A 466 8.36 -20.53 -0.26
N THR A 467 9.35 -21.32 0.20
CA THR A 467 9.24 -22.18 1.39
C THR A 467 10.50 -22.06 2.25
N GLY A 468 10.46 -22.61 3.47
CA GLY A 468 11.60 -22.61 4.40
C GLY A 468 11.97 -21.22 4.96
N LEU A 469 11.07 -20.23 4.86
CA LEU A 469 11.31 -18.87 5.34
C LEU A 469 11.23 -18.78 6.87
N GLN A 470 11.85 -17.75 7.44
CA GLN A 470 11.73 -17.46 8.87
C GLN A 470 10.40 -16.76 9.17
N PRO A 471 9.69 -17.14 10.24
CA PRO A 471 8.49 -16.43 10.69
C PRO A 471 8.78 -14.99 11.12
N ASP A 472 7.78 -14.13 10.96
CA ASP A 472 7.81 -12.73 11.38
C ASP A 472 8.98 -11.91 10.79
N LYS A 473 9.23 -12.08 9.49
CA LYS A 473 10.29 -11.38 8.75
C LYS A 473 9.75 -10.71 7.50
N GLN A 474 10.36 -9.57 7.18
CA GLN A 474 10.19 -8.90 5.90
C GLN A 474 11.21 -9.45 4.90
N TYR A 475 10.72 -9.98 3.79
CA TYR A 475 11.54 -10.45 2.65
C TYR A 475 11.27 -9.56 1.45
N PHE A 476 12.34 -9.06 0.83
CA PHE A 476 12.29 -8.38 -0.46
C PHE A 476 12.39 -9.40 -1.59
N TYR A 477 11.80 -9.08 -2.74
CA TYR A 477 11.84 -9.97 -3.90
C TYR A 477 11.94 -9.22 -5.23
N THR A 478 12.38 -9.94 -6.25
CA THR A 478 12.22 -9.57 -7.66
C THR A 478 11.46 -10.65 -8.40
N VAL A 479 10.81 -10.29 -9.50
CA VAL A 479 10.21 -11.24 -10.46
C VAL A 479 10.82 -11.02 -11.83
N GLY A 480 10.98 -12.11 -12.57
CA GLY A 480 11.58 -12.07 -13.89
C GLY A 480 11.65 -13.43 -14.54
N THR A 481 12.62 -13.59 -15.42
CA THR A 481 13.02 -14.87 -16.03
C THR A 481 14.34 -15.35 -15.42
N THR A 482 14.82 -16.52 -15.86
CA THR A 482 16.18 -17.00 -15.51
C THR A 482 17.32 -16.14 -16.06
N SER A 483 17.03 -15.21 -16.98
CA SER A 483 18.03 -14.38 -17.67
C SER A 483 17.84 -12.88 -17.45
N ALA A 484 16.69 -12.44 -16.93
CA ALA A 484 16.37 -11.02 -16.76
C ALA A 484 15.41 -10.78 -15.60
N ILE A 485 15.66 -9.73 -14.82
CA ILE A 485 14.72 -9.22 -13.82
C ILE A 485 13.71 -8.30 -14.52
N ILE A 486 12.42 -8.63 -14.49
CA ILE A 486 11.38 -7.83 -15.15
C ILE A 486 10.78 -6.79 -14.19
N GLN A 487 10.64 -7.12 -12.89
CA GLN A 487 10.24 -6.15 -11.86
C GLN A 487 11.03 -6.32 -10.55
N GLN A 488 11.42 -5.18 -9.98
CA GLN A 488 12.07 -5.03 -8.68
C GLN A 488 11.70 -3.68 -8.04
N GLY A 489 11.89 -3.54 -6.73
CA GLY A 489 11.68 -2.29 -6.00
C GLY A 489 11.76 -2.47 -4.49
N THR A 490 11.90 -1.37 -3.75
CA THR A 490 11.83 -1.36 -2.27
C THR A 490 10.41 -1.64 -1.77
N ASP A 491 9.41 -1.49 -2.65
CA ASP A 491 8.00 -1.84 -2.44
C ASP A 491 7.68 -3.30 -2.81
N ASN A 492 8.63 -4.05 -3.41
CA ASN A 492 8.52 -5.49 -3.60
C ASN A 492 9.02 -6.22 -2.34
N TYR A 493 8.16 -6.35 -1.35
CA TYR A 493 8.45 -7.17 -0.17
C TYR A 493 7.20 -7.89 0.31
N PHE A 494 7.35 -8.89 1.17
CA PHE A 494 6.22 -9.48 1.89
C PHE A 494 6.62 -9.76 3.34
N LEU A 495 5.62 -9.91 4.21
CA LEU A 495 5.80 -10.31 5.60
C LEU A 495 5.39 -11.79 5.75
N THR A 496 6.25 -12.60 6.36
CA THR A 496 5.87 -13.95 6.79
C THR A 496 5.00 -13.87 8.05
N ALA A 497 4.04 -14.78 8.17
CA ALA A 497 3.11 -14.76 9.29
C ALA A 497 3.85 -14.95 10.64
N PRO A 498 3.45 -14.22 11.70
CA PRO A 498 4.09 -14.32 12.98
C PRO A 498 3.67 -15.59 13.74
N LEU A 499 4.45 -15.94 14.76
CA LEU A 499 4.09 -17.02 15.69
C LEU A 499 2.85 -16.66 16.51
N GLY A 500 2.15 -17.69 17.01
CA GLY A 500 0.86 -17.52 17.70
C GLY A 500 0.90 -16.74 19.01
N ASN A 501 2.09 -16.58 19.59
CA ASN A 501 2.34 -15.82 20.82
C ASN A 501 2.87 -14.40 20.55
N THR A 502 2.87 -13.95 19.30
CA THR A 502 3.32 -12.59 18.98
C THR A 502 2.46 -11.55 19.70
N LYS A 503 3.12 -10.47 20.12
CA LYS A 503 2.48 -9.29 20.70
C LYS A 503 2.58 -8.07 19.79
N ARG A 504 3.16 -8.22 18.60
CA ARG A 504 3.20 -7.13 17.64
C ARG A 504 1.79 -6.82 17.16
N LYS A 505 1.60 -5.57 16.75
CA LYS A 505 0.41 -5.15 16.03
C LYS A 505 0.34 -5.81 14.66
N ILE A 506 -0.77 -6.46 14.37
CA ILE A 506 -1.11 -7.07 13.08
C ILE A 506 -2.11 -6.15 12.39
N ARG A 507 -1.87 -5.79 11.12
CA ARG A 507 -2.65 -4.79 10.38
C ARG A 507 -3.34 -5.40 9.17
N ILE A 508 -4.65 -5.20 9.04
CA ILE A 508 -5.46 -5.84 8.02
C ILE A 508 -6.30 -4.78 7.29
N ALA A 509 -6.23 -4.80 5.96
CA ALA A 509 -7.17 -4.10 5.09
C ALA A 509 -8.26 -5.07 4.63
N ALA A 510 -9.52 -4.64 4.56
CA ALA A 510 -10.62 -5.48 4.09
C ALA A 510 -11.52 -4.69 3.13
N PHE A 511 -11.56 -5.14 1.87
CA PHE A 511 -12.20 -4.43 0.76
C PHE A 511 -13.27 -5.35 0.17
N GLY A 512 -14.54 -5.02 0.36
CA GLY A 512 -15.66 -5.72 -0.29
C GLY A 512 -16.07 -5.00 -1.56
N ASP A 513 -16.52 -5.77 -2.55
CA ASP A 513 -17.25 -5.23 -3.71
C ASP A 513 -16.40 -4.22 -4.50
N CYS A 514 -15.09 -4.46 -4.48
CA CYS A 514 -14.10 -3.54 -4.98
C CYS A 514 -14.02 -3.57 -6.51
N GLY A 515 -14.47 -4.62 -7.19
CA GLY A 515 -14.31 -4.81 -8.63
C GLY A 515 -15.24 -4.01 -9.54
N SER A 516 -15.94 -2.99 -9.04
CA SER A 516 -16.93 -2.26 -9.84
C SER A 516 -16.27 -1.11 -10.61
N ASN A 517 -16.82 -0.78 -11.78
CA ASN A 517 -16.44 0.41 -12.55
C ASN A 517 -17.50 1.54 -12.40
N GLU A 518 -18.24 1.58 -11.29
CA GLU A 518 -19.31 2.57 -11.13
C GLU A 518 -18.81 4.03 -11.06
N THR A 519 -19.73 4.96 -11.33
CA THR A 519 -19.50 6.41 -11.44
C THR A 519 -18.73 7.03 -10.26
N ASN A 520 -17.83 7.97 -10.56
CA ASN A 520 -17.03 8.79 -9.62
C ASN A 520 -15.76 8.15 -9.03
N ASP A 521 -15.16 7.14 -9.67
CA ASP A 521 -13.85 6.56 -9.29
C ASP A 521 -13.79 6.07 -7.82
N ASN A 522 -14.91 5.61 -7.26
CA ASN A 522 -15.01 5.25 -5.84
C ASN A 522 -13.97 4.20 -5.42
N GLN A 523 -13.71 3.21 -6.28
CA GLN A 523 -12.68 2.20 -6.08
C GLN A 523 -11.27 2.77 -5.97
N ILE A 524 -10.93 3.73 -6.83
CA ILE A 524 -9.63 4.42 -6.82
C ILE A 524 -9.52 5.29 -5.57
N LYS A 525 -10.59 6.00 -5.20
CA LYS A 525 -10.64 6.81 -3.97
C LYS A 525 -10.44 5.96 -2.73
N ALA A 526 -11.09 4.80 -2.65
CA ALA A 526 -10.94 3.86 -1.52
C ALA A 526 -9.50 3.33 -1.42
N ARG A 527 -8.92 2.94 -2.56
CA ARG A 527 -7.52 2.53 -2.67
C ARG A 527 -6.56 3.62 -2.19
N ASP A 528 -6.69 4.83 -2.72
CA ASP A 528 -5.74 5.92 -2.47
C ASP A 528 -5.93 6.54 -1.08
N GLY A 529 -7.17 6.67 -0.62
CA GLY A 529 -7.47 7.06 0.76
C GLY A 529 -6.89 6.07 1.76
N PHE A 530 -6.96 4.76 1.49
CA PHE A 530 -6.28 3.75 2.30
C PHE A 530 -4.76 3.87 2.27
N LEU A 531 -4.17 4.09 1.08
CA LEU A 531 -2.72 4.29 0.93
C LEU A 531 -2.24 5.54 1.68
N ALA A 532 -3.03 6.61 1.68
CA ALA A 532 -2.78 7.81 2.46
C ALA A 532 -2.89 7.53 3.97
N PHE A 533 -3.87 6.74 4.42
CA PHE A 533 -4.02 6.35 5.82
C PHE A 533 -2.85 5.50 6.33
N ARG A 534 -2.48 4.45 5.60
CA ARG A 534 -1.41 3.55 6.04
C ARG A 534 -0.05 4.26 6.06
N GLY A 535 0.17 5.21 5.16
CA GLY A 535 1.48 5.83 4.93
C GLY A 535 2.56 4.79 4.66
N ASN A 536 3.65 4.84 5.42
CA ASN A 536 4.75 3.87 5.32
C ASN A 536 4.58 2.62 6.20
N ASN A 537 3.45 2.50 6.92
CA ASN A 537 3.23 1.32 7.75
C ASN A 537 2.89 0.10 6.86
N PRO A 538 3.64 -1.01 6.99
CA PRO A 538 3.33 -2.23 6.27
C PRO A 538 1.99 -2.80 6.74
N ILE A 539 1.26 -3.41 5.82
CA ILE A 539 0.02 -4.14 6.08
C ILE A 539 0.37 -5.62 6.02
N ASP A 540 -0.16 -6.40 6.95
CA ASP A 540 0.07 -7.84 6.99
C ASP A 540 -0.79 -8.56 5.96
N LEU A 541 -2.08 -8.23 5.93
CA LEU A 541 -3.10 -8.91 5.15
C LEU A 541 -3.98 -7.91 4.40
N TRP A 542 -4.35 -8.25 3.17
CA TRP A 542 -5.39 -7.59 2.41
C TRP A 542 -6.49 -8.59 2.06
N MET A 543 -7.65 -8.41 2.68
CA MET A 543 -8.80 -9.27 2.50
C MET A 543 -9.70 -8.71 1.41
N LEU A 544 -10.08 -9.55 0.45
CA LEU A 544 -11.13 -9.20 -0.52
C LEU A 544 -12.42 -9.94 -0.13
N ILE A 545 -13.52 -9.20 0.00
CA ILE A 545 -14.78 -9.70 0.59
C ILE A 545 -15.82 -10.00 -0.50
N GLY A 546 -15.37 -10.50 -1.65
CA GLY A 546 -16.23 -10.90 -2.76
C GLY A 546 -16.55 -9.77 -3.72
N ASP A 547 -17.07 -10.16 -4.88
CA ASP A 547 -17.38 -9.29 -6.02
C ASP A 547 -16.13 -8.52 -6.48
N ASN A 548 -15.07 -9.30 -6.73
CA ASN A 548 -13.72 -8.79 -6.96
C ASN A 548 -13.54 -8.22 -8.38
N SER A 549 -14.36 -8.66 -9.35
CA SER A 549 -14.36 -8.15 -10.74
C SER A 549 -15.75 -7.93 -11.34
N TYR A 550 -16.82 -8.23 -10.61
CA TYR A 550 -18.24 -8.10 -10.98
C TYR A 550 -18.76 -9.03 -12.09
N ASP A 551 -17.98 -9.31 -13.13
CA ASP A 551 -18.41 -10.26 -14.17
C ASP A 551 -17.77 -11.64 -13.95
N GLY A 552 -16.79 -11.71 -13.04
CA GLY A 552 -16.12 -12.94 -12.61
C GLY A 552 -15.13 -13.52 -13.62
N ASP A 553 -15.16 -13.06 -14.88
CA ASP A 553 -14.29 -13.56 -15.94
C ASP A 553 -12.86 -12.98 -15.90
N ASP A 554 -11.91 -13.65 -16.54
CA ASP A 554 -10.50 -13.23 -16.51
C ASP A 554 -10.26 -11.85 -17.16
N PRO A 555 -10.85 -11.51 -18.32
CA PRO A 555 -10.73 -10.17 -18.91
C PRO A 555 -11.19 -9.05 -17.97
N THR A 556 -12.29 -9.25 -17.25
CA THR A 556 -12.84 -8.25 -16.32
C THR A 556 -12.02 -8.15 -15.05
N TYR A 557 -11.44 -9.24 -14.56
CA TYR A 557 -10.37 -9.16 -13.55
C TYR A 557 -9.23 -8.26 -14.00
N GLN A 558 -8.84 -8.26 -15.29
CA GLN A 558 -7.73 -7.42 -15.76
C GLN A 558 -8.11 -5.95 -15.73
N THR A 559 -9.30 -5.63 -16.23
CA THR A 559 -9.74 -4.25 -16.45
C THR A 559 -10.36 -3.60 -15.21
N LYS A 560 -11.01 -4.37 -14.32
CA LYS A 560 -11.73 -3.88 -13.14
C LYS A 560 -10.99 -4.08 -11.82
N PHE A 561 -10.09 -5.06 -11.73
CA PHE A 561 -9.29 -5.29 -10.51
C PHE A 561 -7.80 -4.96 -10.73
N PHE A 562 -7.10 -5.72 -11.57
CA PHE A 562 -5.65 -5.57 -11.69
C PHE A 562 -5.22 -4.20 -12.21
N SER A 563 -5.91 -3.64 -13.22
CA SER A 563 -5.62 -2.28 -13.73
C SER A 563 -5.65 -1.21 -12.63
N ARG A 564 -6.45 -1.42 -11.58
CA ARG A 564 -6.68 -0.47 -10.49
C ARG A 564 -5.69 -0.65 -9.36
N TYR A 565 -5.08 -1.82 -9.17
CA TYR A 565 -4.22 -2.07 -8.01
C TYR A 565 -2.77 -2.42 -8.36
N GLN A 566 -2.49 -2.95 -9.55
CA GLN A 566 -1.18 -3.54 -9.89
C GLN A 566 -0.01 -2.55 -9.88
N THR A 567 -0.28 -1.26 -10.08
CA THR A 567 0.74 -0.19 -10.05
C THR A 567 1.02 0.29 -8.63
N THR A 568 0.20 -0.10 -7.65
CA THR A 568 0.32 0.33 -6.25
C THR A 568 1.15 -0.65 -5.42
N SER A 569 1.61 -0.17 -4.27
CA SER A 569 2.35 -0.98 -3.31
C SER A 569 1.48 -2.08 -2.67
N LEU A 570 0.15 -1.94 -2.65
CA LEU A 570 -0.78 -2.94 -2.10
C LEU A 570 -0.59 -4.33 -2.75
N MET A 571 -0.54 -4.40 -4.08
CA MET A 571 -0.35 -5.67 -4.78
C MET A 571 1.01 -6.29 -4.48
N LYS A 572 2.04 -5.44 -4.41
CA LYS A 572 3.42 -5.89 -4.29
C LYS A 572 3.82 -6.27 -2.87
N ASN A 573 3.12 -5.77 -1.85
CA ASN A 573 3.49 -5.97 -0.44
C ASN A 573 2.40 -6.31 0.57
N SER A 574 1.16 -6.49 0.15
CA SER A 574 0.10 -7.01 1.01
C SER A 574 -0.27 -8.43 0.62
N MET A 575 -0.35 -9.33 1.59
CA MET A 575 -0.75 -10.72 1.36
C MET A 575 -2.27 -10.81 1.14
N ILE A 576 -2.70 -11.25 -0.05
CA ILE A 576 -4.12 -11.31 -0.40
C ILE A 576 -4.75 -12.61 0.11
N TYR A 577 -5.89 -12.45 0.80
CA TYR A 577 -6.82 -13.52 1.15
C TYR A 577 -8.22 -13.12 0.67
N ALA A 578 -8.63 -13.66 -0.47
CA ALA A 578 -9.85 -13.26 -1.18
C ALA A 578 -10.96 -14.29 -0.98
N ILE A 579 -12.22 -13.88 -1.09
CA ILE A 579 -13.40 -14.75 -1.18
C ILE A 579 -14.15 -14.47 -2.48
N PRO A 580 -14.93 -15.44 -3.02
CA PRO A 580 -15.85 -15.14 -4.10
C PRO A 580 -17.16 -14.57 -3.55
N GLY A 581 -17.73 -13.61 -4.27
CA GLY A 581 -19.13 -13.18 -4.13
C GLY A 581 -20.00 -13.72 -5.27
N ASN A 582 -21.27 -13.33 -5.33
CA ASN A 582 -22.17 -13.84 -6.36
C ASN A 582 -21.78 -13.39 -7.77
N HIS A 583 -21.14 -12.23 -7.90
CA HIS A 583 -20.68 -11.74 -9.17
C HIS A 583 -19.37 -12.40 -9.64
N ASP A 584 -18.55 -12.95 -8.75
CA ASP A 584 -17.43 -13.81 -9.16
C ASP A 584 -17.92 -15.10 -9.84
N TYR A 585 -19.13 -15.53 -9.51
CA TYR A 585 -19.88 -16.59 -10.20
C TYR A 585 -20.76 -16.07 -11.33
N ASN A 586 -20.66 -14.78 -11.70
CA ASN A 586 -21.51 -14.11 -12.68
C ASN A 586 -23.02 -14.33 -12.43
N ASN A 587 -23.43 -14.40 -11.15
CA ASN A 587 -24.79 -14.74 -10.74
C ASN A 587 -25.36 -16.02 -11.39
N SER A 588 -24.49 -16.94 -11.80
CA SER A 588 -24.87 -18.13 -12.58
C SER A 588 -25.06 -19.35 -11.67
N PRO A 589 -26.27 -19.96 -11.64
CA PRO A 589 -26.49 -21.21 -10.93
C PRO A 589 -25.57 -22.34 -11.42
N THR A 590 -25.27 -22.39 -12.71
CA THR A 590 -24.37 -23.39 -13.29
C THR A 590 -22.96 -23.24 -12.76
N LEU A 591 -22.45 -22.00 -12.69
CA LEU A 591 -21.11 -21.72 -12.15
C LEU A 591 -21.05 -21.95 -10.64
N ALA A 592 -22.14 -21.66 -9.92
CA ALA A 592 -22.24 -21.98 -8.50
C ALA A 592 -22.13 -23.49 -8.22
N GLU A 593 -22.59 -24.35 -9.14
CA GLU A 593 -22.54 -25.80 -8.99
C GLU A 593 -21.22 -26.43 -9.45
N ASN A 594 -20.66 -25.97 -10.58
CA ASN A 594 -19.45 -26.55 -11.15
C ASN A 594 -18.15 -25.85 -10.70
N HIS A 595 -18.25 -24.67 -10.08
CA HIS A 595 -17.14 -23.86 -9.56
C HIS A 595 -16.08 -23.50 -10.62
N ASN A 596 -16.44 -23.50 -11.91
CA ASN A 596 -15.52 -23.18 -13.00
C ASN A 596 -15.42 -21.66 -13.21
N ILE A 597 -14.76 -20.98 -12.27
CA ILE A 597 -14.60 -19.51 -12.27
C ILE A 597 -13.13 -19.11 -12.15
N PRO A 598 -12.68 -18.05 -12.85
CA PRO A 598 -11.30 -17.55 -12.78
C PRO A 598 -10.78 -17.22 -11.39
N TYR A 599 -11.64 -16.86 -10.44
CA TYR A 599 -11.26 -16.66 -9.04
C TYR A 599 -10.39 -17.80 -8.48
N PHE A 600 -10.75 -19.07 -8.74
CA PHE A 600 -10.03 -20.24 -8.23
C PHE A 600 -8.69 -20.52 -8.93
N ASP A 601 -8.48 -19.89 -10.09
CA ASP A 601 -7.22 -19.93 -10.82
C ASP A 601 -6.34 -18.73 -10.49
N ILE A 602 -6.92 -17.57 -10.17
CA ILE A 602 -6.22 -16.32 -9.88
C ILE A 602 -5.58 -16.33 -8.48
N PHE A 603 -6.21 -16.95 -7.49
CA PHE A 603 -5.72 -16.96 -6.10
C PHE A 603 -5.26 -18.35 -5.62
N ASN A 604 -4.40 -18.39 -4.60
CA ASN A 604 -3.97 -19.61 -3.92
C ASN A 604 -4.54 -19.67 -2.49
N PHE A 605 -4.91 -20.87 -2.05
CA PHE A 605 -5.65 -21.09 -0.81
C PHE A 605 -4.99 -22.16 0.08
N PRO A 606 -5.06 -22.04 1.42
CA PRO A 606 -4.48 -23.00 2.36
C PRO A 606 -5.34 -24.27 2.51
N THR A 607 -5.60 -24.97 1.41
CA THR A 607 -6.52 -26.11 1.37
C THR A 607 -6.10 -27.29 2.26
N ASN A 608 -4.80 -27.41 2.58
CA ASN A 608 -4.24 -28.44 3.45
C ASN A 608 -3.86 -27.89 4.84
N ALA A 609 -4.43 -26.74 5.25
CA ALA A 609 -4.08 -26.03 6.49
C ALA A 609 -2.61 -25.61 6.59
N GLU A 610 -1.97 -25.31 5.45
CA GLU A 610 -0.58 -24.84 5.38
C GLU A 610 -0.37 -23.53 6.14
N ALA A 611 -1.43 -22.74 6.30
CA ALA A 611 -1.45 -21.49 7.04
C ALA A 611 -2.07 -21.62 8.45
N GLY A 612 -2.37 -22.83 8.94
CA GLY A 612 -3.09 -23.09 10.19
C GLY A 612 -4.56 -23.42 9.99
N GLY A 613 -5.28 -23.66 11.08
CA GLY A 613 -6.68 -24.11 11.05
C GLY A 613 -6.85 -25.60 10.71
N VAL A 614 -8.02 -25.97 10.21
CA VAL A 614 -8.37 -27.33 9.78
C VAL A 614 -8.38 -27.40 8.25
N ALA A 615 -7.73 -28.41 7.68
CA ALA A 615 -7.70 -28.62 6.24
C ALA A 615 -9.12 -28.77 5.70
N SER A 616 -9.50 -27.91 4.75
CA SER A 616 -10.79 -27.98 4.07
C SER A 616 -10.76 -28.94 2.89
N GLY A 617 -9.57 -29.21 2.33
CA GLY A 617 -9.39 -30.02 1.13
C GLY A 617 -9.95 -29.38 -0.14
N THR A 618 -10.28 -28.09 -0.10
CA THR A 618 -11.06 -27.43 -1.15
C THR A 618 -10.74 -25.93 -1.21
N LYS A 619 -10.96 -25.28 -2.37
CA LYS A 619 -10.61 -23.86 -2.59
C LYS A 619 -11.71 -22.89 -2.14
N GLU A 620 -12.93 -23.39 -1.98
CA GLU A 620 -14.18 -22.66 -1.76
C GLU A 620 -14.31 -22.14 -0.33
N TRP A 621 -13.77 -22.85 0.65
CA TRP A 621 -13.73 -22.42 2.04
C TRP A 621 -12.45 -22.89 2.68
N TYR A 622 -11.90 -22.08 3.58
CA TYR A 622 -10.65 -22.37 4.26
C TYR A 622 -10.50 -21.52 5.52
N SER A 623 -9.59 -21.91 6.39
CA SER A 623 -9.18 -21.10 7.54
C SER A 623 -7.68 -20.93 7.56
N PHE A 624 -7.20 -19.94 8.31
CA PHE A 624 -5.78 -19.74 8.53
C PHE A 624 -5.52 -19.00 9.83
N ASP A 625 -4.32 -19.18 10.37
CA ASP A 625 -3.85 -18.50 11.56
C ASP A 625 -2.83 -17.42 11.19
N TYR A 626 -3.03 -16.20 11.69
CA TYR A 626 -2.04 -15.13 11.61
C TYR A 626 -1.77 -14.61 13.02
N GLY A 627 -0.67 -15.08 13.63
CA GLY A 627 -0.39 -14.81 15.03
C GLY A 627 -1.49 -15.32 15.97
N PRO A 628 -2.05 -14.47 16.86
CA PRO A 628 -3.12 -14.83 17.78
C PRO A 628 -4.53 -14.81 17.16
N ILE A 629 -4.64 -14.60 15.85
CA ILE A 629 -5.91 -14.50 15.11
C ILE A 629 -6.15 -15.77 14.31
N HIS A 630 -7.37 -16.29 14.39
CA HIS A 630 -7.90 -17.33 13.53
C HIS A 630 -8.93 -16.73 12.58
N PHE A 631 -8.66 -16.83 11.28
CA PHE A 631 -9.53 -16.36 10.22
C PHE A 631 -10.27 -17.53 9.58
N VAL A 632 -11.56 -17.36 9.32
CA VAL A 632 -12.41 -18.34 8.65
C VAL A 632 -13.07 -17.69 7.45
N MET A 633 -12.90 -18.30 6.29
CA MET A 633 -13.48 -17.91 5.01
C MET A 633 -14.66 -18.83 4.68
N LEU A 634 -15.79 -18.25 4.28
CA LEU A 634 -16.95 -19.00 3.79
C LEU A 634 -17.38 -18.52 2.39
N ASP A 635 -17.63 -19.47 1.49
CA ASP A 635 -18.29 -19.22 0.21
C ASP A 635 -19.80 -19.34 0.40
N GLY A 636 -20.46 -18.18 0.29
CA GLY A 636 -21.90 -18.05 0.48
C GLY A 636 -22.74 -18.27 -0.77
N TYR A 637 -22.13 -18.33 -1.96
CA TYR A 637 -22.86 -18.47 -3.23
C TYR A 637 -22.76 -19.87 -3.82
N GLY A 638 -21.58 -20.48 -3.75
CA GLY A 638 -21.30 -21.82 -4.26
C GLY A 638 -22.23 -22.88 -3.68
N ARG A 639 -22.49 -23.92 -4.49
CA ARG A 639 -23.41 -25.03 -4.17
C ARG A 639 -22.69 -26.36 -4.22
N ARG A 640 -22.93 -27.21 -3.22
CA ARG A 640 -22.43 -28.59 -3.22
C ARG A 640 -23.57 -29.59 -3.27
N ASN A 641 -23.31 -30.71 -3.93
CA ASN A 641 -24.23 -31.84 -3.95
C ASN A 641 -24.24 -32.50 -2.56
N VAL A 642 -25.38 -32.41 -1.89
CA VAL A 642 -25.64 -33.02 -0.59
C VAL A 642 -26.87 -33.91 -0.73
N GLY A 643 -26.65 -35.22 -0.70
CA GLY A 643 -27.73 -36.21 -0.84
C GLY A 643 -28.46 -36.16 -2.19
N GLY A 644 -27.76 -35.83 -3.28
CA GLY A 644 -28.32 -35.75 -4.63
C GLY A 644 -28.90 -34.39 -5.00
N ILE A 645 -28.86 -33.40 -4.10
CA ILE A 645 -29.43 -32.06 -4.31
C ILE A 645 -28.30 -31.03 -4.19
N GLN A 646 -28.23 -30.08 -5.13
CA GLN A 646 -27.31 -28.95 -5.05
C GLN A 646 -27.81 -27.97 -4.00
N ARG A 647 -27.00 -27.77 -2.95
CA ARG A 647 -27.35 -26.94 -1.79
C ARG A 647 -26.26 -25.92 -1.52
N ARG A 648 -26.66 -24.73 -1.12
CA ARG A 648 -25.81 -23.76 -0.42
C ARG A 648 -25.61 -24.20 1.02
N PHE A 649 -24.56 -23.68 1.65
CA PHE A 649 -24.13 -24.18 2.95
C PHE A 649 -25.15 -23.98 4.07
N TYR A 650 -25.96 -22.91 4.02
CA TYR A 650 -27.00 -22.65 5.02
C TYR A 650 -28.27 -23.49 4.84
N GLU A 651 -28.44 -24.22 3.73
CA GLU A 651 -29.63 -25.04 3.50
C GLU A 651 -29.58 -26.41 4.21
N ASP A 652 -28.39 -26.88 4.61
CA ASP A 652 -28.22 -28.11 5.38
C ASP A 652 -27.05 -27.99 6.37
N THR A 653 -27.36 -27.63 7.62
CA THR A 653 -26.33 -27.49 8.65
C THR A 653 -25.80 -28.82 9.19
N LEU A 654 -26.40 -29.97 8.82
CA LEU A 654 -26.01 -31.28 9.32
C LEU A 654 -25.04 -31.98 8.37
N ASN A 655 -25.32 -31.95 7.06
CA ASN A 655 -24.60 -32.74 6.07
C ASN A 655 -23.77 -31.91 5.09
N HIS A 656 -23.99 -30.59 5.01
CA HIS A 656 -23.21 -29.79 4.07
C HIS A 656 -21.73 -29.74 4.47
N PRO A 657 -20.79 -30.09 3.57
CA PRO A 657 -19.37 -30.25 3.92
C PRO A 657 -18.75 -28.96 4.50
N GLN A 658 -19.12 -27.79 3.95
CA GLN A 658 -18.67 -26.50 4.47
C GLN A 658 -19.12 -26.26 5.94
N VAL A 659 -20.34 -26.65 6.33
CA VAL A 659 -20.83 -26.42 7.71
C VAL A 659 -20.25 -27.43 8.68
N ILE A 660 -20.07 -28.68 8.27
CA ILE A 660 -19.38 -29.70 9.07
C ILE A 660 -17.96 -29.21 9.37
N TRP A 661 -17.24 -28.81 8.32
CA TRP A 661 -15.89 -28.26 8.45
C TRP A 661 -15.86 -27.02 9.35
N LEU A 662 -16.76 -26.04 9.16
CA LEU A 662 -16.84 -24.83 9.98
C LEU A 662 -16.99 -25.14 11.48
N LYS A 663 -17.88 -26.08 11.82
CA LYS A 663 -18.09 -26.51 13.21
C LYS A 663 -16.82 -27.15 13.78
N GLU A 664 -16.14 -27.98 13.01
CA GLU A 664 -14.89 -28.62 13.44
C GLU A 664 -13.76 -27.61 13.63
N ASP A 665 -13.60 -26.70 12.68
CA ASP A 665 -12.55 -25.69 12.67
C ASP A 665 -12.67 -24.75 13.87
N LEU A 666 -13.86 -24.18 14.08
CA LEU A 666 -14.16 -23.35 15.25
C LEU A 666 -14.09 -24.13 16.57
N ALA A 667 -14.41 -25.43 16.57
CA ALA A 667 -14.24 -26.28 17.76
C ALA A 667 -12.77 -26.56 18.08
N LYS A 668 -11.89 -26.69 17.07
CA LYS A 668 -10.46 -27.01 17.25
C LYS A 668 -9.59 -25.79 17.56
N THR A 669 -9.91 -24.61 17.02
CA THR A 669 -9.08 -23.40 17.25
C THR A 669 -9.10 -22.94 18.71
N ASN A 670 -7.95 -22.57 19.27
CA ASN A 670 -7.82 -21.96 20.60
C ASN A 670 -7.28 -20.52 20.54
N LYS A 671 -7.28 -19.91 19.34
CA LYS A 671 -6.80 -18.55 19.14
C LYS A 671 -7.67 -17.55 19.90
N LYS A 672 -7.01 -16.49 20.37
CA LYS A 672 -7.64 -15.42 21.15
C LYS A 672 -8.71 -14.71 20.32
N TRP A 673 -8.39 -14.40 19.07
CA TRP A 673 -9.29 -13.71 18.13
C TRP A 673 -9.82 -14.68 17.08
N LYS A 674 -11.13 -14.62 16.85
CA LYS A 674 -11.82 -15.44 15.83
C LYS A 674 -12.58 -14.50 14.91
N ILE A 675 -12.18 -14.41 13.66
CA ILE A 675 -12.76 -13.50 12.67
C ILE A 675 -13.27 -14.34 11.50
N VAL A 676 -14.55 -14.20 11.19
CA VAL A 676 -15.16 -14.85 10.03
C VAL A 676 -15.39 -13.79 8.96
N TYR A 677 -15.27 -14.16 7.70
CA TYR A 677 -15.64 -13.29 6.60
C TYR A 677 -16.26 -14.12 5.47
N GLN A 678 -17.30 -13.55 4.88
CA GLN A 678 -18.12 -14.15 3.83
C GLN A 678 -18.76 -13.03 3.02
N HIS A 679 -19.32 -13.30 1.85
CA HIS A 679 -19.85 -12.22 1.01
C HIS A 679 -21.19 -11.66 1.53
N TYR A 680 -22.18 -12.53 1.80
CA TYR A 680 -23.53 -12.11 2.16
C TYR A 680 -23.68 -11.58 3.61
N PRO A 681 -24.19 -10.34 3.82
CA PRO A 681 -24.40 -9.76 5.13
C PRO A 681 -25.64 -10.33 5.83
N SER A 682 -25.51 -10.76 7.08
CA SER A 682 -26.67 -11.26 7.87
C SER A 682 -27.63 -10.18 8.33
N TYR A 683 -27.13 -8.94 8.40
CA TYR A 683 -27.89 -7.76 8.80
C TYR A 683 -27.49 -6.64 7.83
N SER A 684 -28.42 -6.15 7.04
CA SER A 684 -28.23 -4.94 6.22
C SER A 684 -29.55 -4.39 5.70
N GLN A 685 -29.62 -3.06 5.57
CA GLN A 685 -30.66 -2.36 4.81
C GLN A 685 -30.03 -1.31 3.89
N GLY A 686 -28.89 -1.66 3.29
CA GLY A 686 -28.17 -0.84 2.31
C GLY A 686 -28.77 -0.96 0.91
N SER A 687 -28.03 -1.55 -0.03
CA SER A 687 -28.56 -1.96 -1.34
C SER A 687 -29.32 -3.29 -1.27
N HIS A 688 -29.24 -4.01 -0.14
CA HIS A 688 -29.98 -5.23 0.13
C HIS A 688 -30.73 -5.13 1.46
N ASN A 689 -31.85 -5.86 1.61
CA ASN A 689 -32.71 -5.80 2.79
C ASN A 689 -32.83 -7.16 3.50
N SER A 690 -32.02 -7.37 4.54
CA SER A 690 -32.06 -8.59 5.37
C SER A 690 -33.34 -8.77 6.18
N GLU A 691 -34.31 -7.86 6.08
CA GLU A 691 -35.65 -7.99 6.68
C GLU A 691 -36.71 -8.42 5.68
N ASN A 692 -36.36 -8.59 4.40
CA ASN A 692 -37.28 -9.02 3.36
C ASN A 692 -36.87 -10.37 2.77
N SER A 693 -37.51 -11.44 3.26
CA SER A 693 -37.28 -12.80 2.78
C SER A 693 -37.77 -13.05 1.34
N SER A 694 -38.50 -12.11 0.73
CA SER A 694 -38.94 -12.22 -0.67
C SER A 694 -37.88 -11.72 -1.66
N THR A 695 -36.96 -10.85 -1.24
CA THR A 695 -35.90 -10.29 -2.09
C THR A 695 -34.52 -10.79 -1.71
N ASP A 696 -34.26 -11.02 -0.41
CA ASP A 696 -32.92 -11.32 0.11
C ASP A 696 -32.95 -12.55 1.05
N ALA A 697 -33.59 -13.63 0.59
CA ALA A 697 -33.78 -14.87 1.36
C ALA A 697 -32.47 -15.48 1.88
N ASP A 698 -31.38 -15.34 1.12
CA ASP A 698 -30.07 -15.89 1.42
C ASP A 698 -29.47 -15.25 2.69
N MET A 699 -29.57 -13.93 2.80
CA MET A 699 -29.12 -13.15 3.97
C MET A 699 -29.92 -13.52 5.23
N VAL A 700 -31.24 -13.68 5.07
CA VAL A 700 -32.14 -14.11 6.15
C VAL A 700 -31.80 -15.53 6.62
N ALA A 701 -31.56 -16.46 5.70
CA ALA A 701 -31.24 -17.84 6.02
C ALA A 701 -29.90 -17.96 6.78
N ILE A 702 -28.86 -17.26 6.31
CA ILE A 702 -27.56 -17.20 7.00
C ILE A 702 -27.74 -16.70 8.44
N ARG A 703 -28.49 -15.60 8.64
CA ARG A 703 -28.78 -15.08 9.98
C ARG A 703 -29.44 -16.13 10.88
N GLN A 704 -30.37 -16.90 10.34
CA GLN A 704 -31.16 -17.88 11.09
C GLN A 704 -30.37 -19.11 11.50
N VAL A 705 -29.49 -19.61 10.63
CA VAL A 705 -28.94 -20.98 10.78
C VAL A 705 -27.42 -21.02 10.93
N ILE A 706 -26.70 -20.00 10.46
CA ILE A 706 -25.23 -19.94 10.51
C ILE A 706 -24.74 -19.09 11.69
N ASN A 707 -25.33 -17.91 11.92
CA ASN A 707 -24.97 -17.08 13.08
C ASN A 707 -25.00 -17.84 14.42
N PRO A 708 -25.98 -18.71 14.71
CA PRO A 708 -25.98 -19.49 15.96
C PRO A 708 -24.74 -20.39 16.14
N ILE A 709 -24.13 -20.85 15.05
CA ILE A 709 -22.91 -21.65 15.08
C ILE A 709 -21.72 -20.75 15.44
N MET A 710 -21.55 -19.64 14.71
CA MET A 710 -20.45 -18.69 14.92
C MET A 710 -20.46 -18.10 16.33
N GLU A 711 -21.61 -17.65 16.80
CA GLU A 711 -21.76 -17.06 18.13
C GLU A 711 -21.48 -18.07 19.26
N ARG A 712 -21.88 -19.33 19.09
CA ARG A 712 -21.62 -20.39 20.09
C ARG A 712 -20.13 -20.63 20.30
N PHE A 713 -19.32 -20.50 19.25
CA PHE A 713 -17.88 -20.66 19.32
C PHE A 713 -17.12 -19.37 19.69
N GLY A 714 -17.84 -18.29 20.01
CA GLY A 714 -17.26 -17.03 20.44
C GLY A 714 -16.52 -16.32 19.31
N VAL A 715 -17.09 -16.31 18.10
CA VAL A 715 -16.63 -15.44 17.01
C VAL A 715 -16.70 -13.98 17.45
N ASP A 716 -15.68 -13.20 17.10
CA ASP A 716 -15.55 -11.81 17.54
C ASP A 716 -16.16 -10.83 16.58
N MET A 717 -15.85 -11.03 15.30
CA MET A 717 -16.26 -10.16 14.22
C MET A 717 -16.56 -10.99 12.98
N VAL A 718 -17.64 -10.65 12.30
CA VAL A 718 -18.01 -11.18 10.98
C VAL A 718 -17.95 -10.02 9.99
N ILE A 719 -17.15 -10.13 8.94
CA ILE A 719 -17.00 -9.09 7.90
C ILE A 719 -17.66 -9.56 6.62
N THR A 720 -18.46 -8.70 6.00
CA THR A 720 -19.29 -9.01 4.82
C THR A 720 -19.26 -7.89 3.77
N GLY A 721 -19.67 -8.21 2.54
CA GLY A 721 -19.78 -7.30 1.40
C GLY A 721 -21.23 -7.22 0.91
N HIS A 722 -21.43 -7.33 -0.41
CA HIS A 722 -22.70 -7.47 -1.15
C HIS A 722 -23.65 -6.28 -1.07
N SER A 723 -23.95 -5.82 0.14
CA SER A 723 -24.67 -4.57 0.34
C SER A 723 -23.67 -3.43 0.21
N HIS A 724 -23.88 -2.57 -0.79
CA HIS A 724 -22.95 -1.54 -1.27
C HIS A 724 -22.87 -0.32 -0.33
N VAL A 725 -22.66 -0.58 0.96
CA VAL A 725 -22.64 0.38 2.06
C VAL A 725 -21.59 -0.03 3.10
N TYR A 726 -21.30 0.87 4.04
CA TYR A 726 -20.68 0.48 5.30
C TYR A 726 -21.72 0.45 6.42
N GLU A 727 -21.77 -0.65 7.16
CA GLU A 727 -22.60 -0.78 8.36
C GLU A 727 -21.87 -1.56 9.45
N ARG A 728 -22.10 -1.17 10.71
CA ARG A 728 -21.56 -1.87 11.87
C ARG A 728 -22.62 -2.10 12.93
N SER A 729 -22.74 -3.34 13.40
CA SER A 729 -23.67 -3.70 14.48
C SER A 729 -23.09 -3.48 15.88
N TYR A 730 -23.95 -3.57 16.89
CA TYR A 730 -23.54 -3.88 18.26
C TYR A 730 -22.94 -5.31 18.32
N PRO A 731 -22.34 -5.76 19.44
CA PRO A 731 -22.03 -7.18 19.65
C PRO A 731 -23.34 -7.96 19.82
N LEU A 732 -23.85 -8.55 18.75
CA LEU A 732 -25.17 -9.19 18.69
C LEU A 732 -25.10 -10.67 19.08
N HIS A 733 -26.09 -11.14 19.83
CA HIS A 733 -26.36 -12.57 19.98
C HIS A 733 -27.85 -12.88 19.99
N ASP A 734 -28.19 -14.12 19.62
CA ASP A 734 -29.55 -14.67 19.67
C ASP A 734 -30.61 -13.89 18.85
N LEU A 735 -30.18 -13.02 17.93
CA LEU A 735 -31.04 -12.23 17.04
C LEU A 735 -31.28 -12.95 15.70
N TYR A 736 -32.05 -14.03 15.73
CA TYR A 736 -32.19 -14.92 14.57
C TYR A 736 -33.58 -14.92 13.94
N SER A 737 -34.60 -14.28 14.54
CA SER A 737 -36.00 -14.54 14.18
C SER A 737 -36.34 -14.22 12.72
N ALA A 738 -37.21 -15.04 12.13
CA ALA A 738 -37.80 -14.82 10.81
C ALA A 738 -38.82 -13.67 10.79
N ASN A 739 -39.50 -13.45 11.93
CA ASN A 739 -40.33 -12.27 12.15
C ASN A 739 -39.38 -11.10 12.42
N SER A 740 -39.61 -9.99 11.70
CA SER A 740 -38.90 -8.70 11.75
C SER A 740 -38.24 -8.37 13.10
N MET A 741 -37.22 -7.50 13.07
CA MET A 741 -36.54 -6.83 14.20
C MET A 741 -37.37 -6.40 15.44
N THR A 742 -38.69 -6.58 15.49
CA THR A 742 -39.60 -6.33 16.60
C THR A 742 -39.11 -6.80 17.98
N PRO A 743 -38.61 -8.03 18.20
CA PRO A 743 -38.09 -8.41 19.52
C PRO A 743 -36.92 -7.52 19.95
N TYR A 744 -36.03 -7.21 19.00
CA TYR A 744 -34.92 -6.31 19.23
C TYR A 744 -35.38 -4.87 19.46
N SER A 745 -36.33 -4.35 18.68
CA SER A 745 -36.90 -3.02 18.88
C SER A 745 -37.54 -2.84 20.26
N ASN A 746 -38.16 -3.90 20.79
CA ASN A 746 -38.78 -3.88 22.12
C ASN A 746 -37.75 -4.00 23.26
N ASN A 747 -36.66 -4.74 23.05
CA ASN A 747 -35.65 -4.99 24.09
C ASN A 747 -34.24 -5.21 23.49
N PRO A 748 -33.55 -4.17 23.01
CA PRO A 748 -32.26 -4.34 22.35
C PRO A 748 -31.18 -4.95 23.26
N SER A 749 -31.23 -4.68 24.57
CA SER A 749 -30.24 -5.16 25.53
C SER A 749 -30.27 -6.67 25.75
N ALA A 750 -31.38 -7.35 25.42
CA ALA A 750 -31.46 -8.82 25.47
C ALA A 750 -30.68 -9.52 24.34
N PHE A 751 -30.35 -8.78 23.28
CA PHE A 751 -29.66 -9.29 22.09
C PHE A 751 -28.26 -8.68 21.92
N ARG A 752 -27.82 -7.88 22.90
CA ARG A 752 -26.49 -7.29 22.98
C ARG A 752 -25.78 -7.88 24.18
N PHE A 753 -24.45 -7.86 24.15
CA PHE A 753 -23.67 -8.29 25.32
C PHE A 753 -24.13 -7.58 26.61
N ALA A 754 -24.48 -8.36 27.63
CA ALA A 754 -25.13 -7.87 28.84
C ALA A 754 -24.25 -6.86 29.61
N GLY A 755 -24.82 -5.70 29.95
CA GLY A 755 -24.14 -4.65 30.72
C GLY A 755 -23.23 -3.73 29.91
N ASP A 756 -23.21 -3.86 28.58
CA ASP A 756 -22.46 -2.97 27.68
C ASP A 756 -23.43 -2.10 26.86
N GLU A 757 -23.69 -0.88 27.36
CA GLU A 757 -24.49 0.14 26.63
C GLU A 757 -23.64 0.92 25.61
N SER A 758 -22.39 0.52 25.40
CA SER A 758 -21.48 1.29 24.58
C SER A 758 -21.75 1.20 23.09
N ASN A 759 -21.43 2.28 22.36
CA ASN A 759 -21.35 2.28 20.91
C ASN A 759 -19.99 1.78 20.35
N GLY A 760 -19.02 1.46 21.22
CA GLY A 760 -17.74 0.88 20.85
C GLY A 760 -16.68 1.87 20.35
N ARG A 761 -17.00 3.15 20.09
CA ARG A 761 -16.13 4.06 19.32
C ARG A 761 -14.78 4.37 19.95
N TYR A 762 -14.71 4.31 21.28
CA TYR A 762 -13.48 4.53 22.06
C TYR A 762 -12.68 5.79 21.66
N ASP A 763 -13.42 6.86 21.38
CA ASP A 763 -12.93 8.16 20.93
C ASP A 763 -13.07 9.27 21.99
N GLY A 764 -13.60 8.95 23.17
CA GLY A 764 -13.84 9.91 24.27
C GLY A 764 -15.19 10.64 24.19
N SER A 765 -16.01 10.39 23.17
CA SER A 765 -17.40 10.85 23.13
C SER A 765 -18.30 10.14 24.18
N GLY A 766 -19.49 10.69 24.43
CA GLY A 766 -20.43 10.11 25.39
C GLY A 766 -20.84 8.68 25.02
N GLY A 767 -20.76 7.75 25.98
CA GLY A 767 -21.13 6.34 25.78
C GLY A 767 -20.17 5.55 24.88
N SER A 768 -18.98 6.06 24.57
CA SER A 768 -18.01 5.42 23.66
C SER A 768 -16.91 4.62 24.37
N CYS A 769 -17.27 3.72 25.27
CA CYS A 769 -16.34 2.72 25.78
C CYS A 769 -16.02 1.61 24.74
N PRO A 770 -14.94 0.84 24.93
CA PRO A 770 -14.67 -0.31 24.08
C PRO A 770 -15.60 -1.47 24.45
N TYR A 771 -15.90 -2.32 23.49
CA TYR A 771 -16.59 -3.58 23.75
C TYR A 771 -15.70 -4.51 24.58
N LYS A 772 -16.24 -5.12 25.63
CA LYS A 772 -15.48 -6.03 26.51
C LYS A 772 -15.89 -7.47 26.28
N LYS A 773 -14.93 -8.34 25.97
CA LYS A 773 -15.15 -9.77 25.71
C LYS A 773 -14.13 -10.64 26.45
N THR A 774 -14.25 -11.96 26.31
CA THR A 774 -13.17 -12.89 26.74
C THR A 774 -12.72 -13.76 25.56
N ALA A 775 -11.61 -14.47 25.73
CA ALA A 775 -11.15 -15.44 24.74
C ALA A 775 -11.99 -16.74 24.68
N GLU A 776 -12.91 -16.91 25.65
CA GLU A 776 -13.73 -18.12 25.81
C GLU A 776 -14.68 -18.36 24.62
N LYS A 777 -14.98 -19.63 24.37
CA LYS A 777 -15.95 -20.06 23.36
C LYS A 777 -17.37 -20.01 23.92
N LYS A 778 -17.90 -18.80 24.08
CA LYS A 778 -19.25 -18.56 24.58
C LYS A 778 -19.91 -17.40 23.84
N LYS A 779 -21.24 -17.37 23.90
CA LYS A 779 -22.08 -16.32 23.31
C LYS A 779 -21.93 -15.00 24.08
N GLN A 780 -20.98 -14.17 23.67
CA GLN A 780 -20.73 -12.84 24.23
C GLN A 780 -21.07 -11.70 23.24
N GLY A 781 -21.85 -12.02 22.21
CA GLY A 781 -22.13 -11.10 21.11
C GLY A 781 -21.04 -11.11 20.03
N THR A 782 -21.42 -10.98 18.76
CA THR A 782 -20.54 -10.87 17.59
C THR A 782 -20.75 -9.52 16.92
N VAL A 783 -19.68 -8.82 16.55
CA VAL A 783 -19.80 -7.58 15.76
C VAL A 783 -19.91 -7.95 14.29
N TYR A 784 -20.99 -7.55 13.63
CA TYR A 784 -21.19 -7.72 12.20
C TYR A 784 -20.83 -6.42 11.49
N VAL A 785 -19.95 -6.52 10.51
CA VAL A 785 -19.50 -5.40 9.68
C VAL A 785 -19.85 -5.68 8.23
N VAL A 786 -20.62 -4.78 7.62
CA VAL A 786 -20.83 -4.70 6.18
C VAL A 786 -19.83 -3.69 5.64
N SER A 787 -18.99 -4.08 4.70
CA SER A 787 -17.93 -3.27 4.10
C SER A 787 -17.92 -3.45 2.59
N GLY A 788 -19.11 -3.35 1.97
CA GLY A 788 -19.29 -3.56 0.53
C GLY A 788 -19.20 -2.30 -0.31
N SER A 789 -18.58 -1.23 0.20
CA SER A 789 -18.53 0.08 -0.46
C SER A 789 -17.14 0.51 -0.92
N ALA A 790 -16.21 -0.45 -1.09
CA ALA A 790 -14.85 -0.18 -1.53
C ALA A 790 -14.72 -0.04 -3.06
N GLY A 791 -15.77 -0.35 -3.81
CA GLY A 791 -15.85 -0.18 -5.27
C GLY A 791 -17.24 0.27 -5.67
N ALA A 792 -18.24 -0.62 -5.68
CA ALA A 792 -19.63 -0.21 -5.92
C ALA A 792 -20.19 0.61 -4.77
N LEU A 793 -21.17 1.44 -5.13
CA LEU A 793 -21.85 2.30 -4.18
C LEU A 793 -23.27 2.55 -4.70
N GLU A 794 -24.22 1.81 -4.16
CA GLU A 794 -25.61 1.88 -4.57
C GLU A 794 -26.54 2.26 -3.42
N LYS A 795 -27.49 3.14 -3.71
CA LYS A 795 -28.54 3.55 -2.75
C LYS A 795 -29.91 3.20 -3.30
N ILE A 796 -30.64 2.35 -2.57
CA ILE A 796 -32.04 2.06 -2.87
C ILE A 796 -32.94 3.04 -2.11
N ALA A 797 -33.78 3.76 -2.85
CA ALA A 797 -34.78 4.65 -2.28
C ALA A 797 -35.80 3.87 -1.43
N GLY A 798 -36.06 4.36 -0.21
CA GLY A 798 -37.04 3.77 0.71
C GLY A 798 -36.46 2.80 1.75
N LEU A 799 -35.18 2.40 1.65
CA LEU A 799 -34.52 1.60 2.70
C LEU A 799 -33.84 2.49 3.76
N GLY A 800 -34.34 2.41 5.00
CA GLY A 800 -33.78 3.08 6.18
C GLY A 800 -32.53 2.40 6.72
N ASN A 801 -31.99 2.87 7.85
CA ASN A 801 -30.85 2.19 8.50
C ASN A 801 -31.32 0.90 9.18
N HIS A 802 -30.54 -0.18 9.05
CA HIS A 802 -30.91 -1.44 9.67
C HIS A 802 -30.92 -1.28 11.22
N PRO A 803 -31.98 -1.66 11.94
CA PRO A 803 -32.13 -1.33 13.37
C PRO A 803 -31.05 -1.94 14.29
N ALA A 804 -30.40 -3.02 13.86
CA ALA A 804 -29.30 -3.64 14.60
C ALA A 804 -27.95 -2.90 14.47
N MET A 805 -27.87 -1.91 13.59
CA MET A 805 -26.63 -1.17 13.31
C MET A 805 -26.46 0.00 14.26
N VAL A 806 -25.23 0.14 14.77
CA VAL A 806 -24.75 1.30 15.54
C VAL A 806 -24.45 2.45 14.60
N TYR A 807 -23.90 2.14 13.42
CA TYR A 807 -23.47 3.12 12.43
C TYR A 807 -23.72 2.59 11.02
N THR A 808 -24.14 3.48 10.14
CA THR A 808 -24.40 3.20 8.72
C THR A 808 -23.90 4.40 7.89
N GLN A 809 -23.13 4.13 6.85
CA GLN A 809 -22.73 5.08 5.81
C GLN A 809 -23.15 4.52 4.44
N LYS A 810 -24.10 5.18 3.79
CA LYS A 810 -24.67 4.74 2.50
C LYS A 810 -24.27 5.61 1.32
N ASP A 811 -23.91 6.86 1.59
CA ASP A 811 -23.81 7.88 0.55
C ASP A 811 -22.38 8.00 0.01
N ILE A 812 -21.39 7.55 0.77
CA ILE A 812 -19.97 7.69 0.42
C ILE A 812 -19.25 6.38 0.73
N GLY A 813 -18.59 5.83 -0.28
CA GLY A 813 -17.80 4.62 -0.17
C GLY A 813 -16.51 4.80 0.62
N GLY A 814 -15.76 3.71 0.77
CA GLY A 814 -14.55 3.70 1.57
C GLY A 814 -13.97 2.31 1.76
N SER A 815 -12.95 2.23 2.61
CA SER A 815 -12.29 0.96 2.95
C SER A 815 -12.38 0.65 4.44
N PHE A 816 -12.47 -0.64 4.78
CA PHE A 816 -12.41 -1.09 6.15
C PHE A 816 -10.99 -1.52 6.53
N TYR A 817 -10.55 -1.10 7.71
CA TYR A 817 -9.23 -1.42 8.25
C TYR A 817 -9.39 -1.86 9.70
N PHE A 818 -8.65 -2.87 10.11
CA PHE A 818 -8.55 -3.21 11.52
C PHE A 818 -7.16 -3.72 11.88
N GLU A 819 -6.83 -3.58 13.15
CA GLU A 819 -5.57 -4.02 13.72
C GLU A 819 -5.80 -4.77 15.02
N VAL A 820 -4.96 -5.77 15.27
CA VAL A 820 -4.98 -6.58 16.49
C VAL A 820 -3.62 -6.52 17.16
N GLU A 821 -3.61 -6.16 18.44
CA GLU A 821 -2.43 -6.11 19.28
C GLU A 821 -2.73 -6.79 20.62
N ASP A 822 -2.19 -8.00 20.81
CA ASP A 822 -2.44 -8.86 21.98
C ASP A 822 -3.95 -9.07 22.25
N ASN A 823 -4.52 -8.37 23.23
CA ASN A 823 -5.92 -8.45 23.63
C ASN A 823 -6.75 -7.22 23.25
N ARG A 824 -6.24 -6.40 22.33
CA ARG A 824 -6.94 -5.25 21.76
C ARG A 824 -7.13 -5.42 20.26
N LEU A 825 -8.34 -5.14 19.78
CA LEU A 825 -8.68 -4.97 18.37
C LEU A 825 -9.20 -3.55 18.18
N ASP A 826 -8.63 -2.81 17.23
CA ASP A 826 -9.12 -1.51 16.80
C ASP A 826 -9.51 -1.56 15.33
N ALA A 827 -10.70 -1.11 15.00
CA ALA A 827 -11.23 -1.12 13.64
C ALA A 827 -11.69 0.27 13.22
N LYS A 828 -11.62 0.58 11.93
CA LYS A 828 -11.89 1.88 11.33
C LYS A 828 -12.53 1.71 9.96
N PHE A 829 -13.53 2.52 9.67
CA PHE A 829 -13.99 2.76 8.31
C PHE A 829 -13.42 4.07 7.80
N LEU A 830 -12.64 3.96 6.72
CA LEU A 830 -11.98 5.06 6.04
C LEU A 830 -12.87 5.48 4.88
N GLN A 831 -13.71 6.47 5.13
CA GLN A 831 -14.60 7.03 4.14
C GLN A 831 -13.80 7.89 3.14
N ASN A 832 -14.20 7.81 1.88
CA ASN A 832 -13.59 8.57 0.79
C ASN A 832 -13.89 10.06 0.92
N LEU A 833 -12.89 10.90 0.69
CA LEU A 833 -13.12 12.33 0.50
C LEU A 833 -13.27 12.65 -0.99
N ASN A 834 -14.26 13.46 -1.33
CA ASN A 834 -14.47 13.98 -2.68
C ASN A 834 -13.50 15.15 -2.96
N THR A 835 -12.20 14.87 -2.92
CA THR A 835 -11.14 15.80 -3.31
C THR A 835 -10.57 15.39 -4.67
N ASN A 836 -9.88 16.31 -5.36
CA ASN A 836 -9.03 15.94 -6.49
C ASN A 836 -7.84 15.09 -5.98
N PRO A 837 -7.21 14.26 -6.83
CA PRO A 837 -5.97 13.56 -6.48
C PRO A 837 -4.89 14.50 -5.91
N PRO A 838 -4.10 14.07 -4.91
CA PRO A 838 -4.15 12.77 -4.25
C PRO A 838 -5.39 12.62 -3.36
N TYR A 839 -6.11 11.52 -3.52
CA TYR A 839 -7.30 11.26 -2.73
C TYR A 839 -6.93 11.00 -1.26
N SER A 840 -7.75 11.53 -0.37
CA SER A 840 -7.59 11.41 1.09
C SER A 840 -8.80 10.71 1.70
N TYR A 841 -8.77 10.54 3.02
CA TYR A 841 -9.76 9.78 3.78
C TYR A 841 -10.21 10.56 5.03
N ASN A 842 -11.39 10.21 5.53
CA ASN A 842 -11.81 10.53 6.89
C ASN A 842 -12.16 9.25 7.64
N ILE A 843 -11.83 9.18 8.94
CA ILE A 843 -12.29 8.10 9.81
C ILE A 843 -13.74 8.43 10.19
N ALA A 844 -14.70 7.83 9.48
CA ALA A 844 -16.13 8.11 9.69
C ALA A 844 -16.69 7.34 10.90
N ASP A 845 -16.20 6.12 11.05
CA ASP A 845 -16.53 5.25 12.17
C ASP A 845 -15.28 4.48 12.61
N GLN A 846 -15.26 4.13 13.88
CA GLN A 846 -14.24 3.30 14.48
C GLN A 846 -14.82 2.57 15.67
N PHE A 847 -14.19 1.48 16.08
CA PHE A 847 -14.53 0.80 17.32
C PHE A 847 -13.37 -0.01 17.87
N THR A 848 -13.43 -0.28 19.17
CA THR A 848 -12.43 -1.09 19.88
C THR A 848 -13.10 -2.27 20.58
N ILE A 849 -12.48 -3.44 20.50
CA ILE A 849 -12.80 -4.62 21.32
C ILE A 849 -11.60 -4.92 22.22
N LEU A 850 -11.84 -5.09 23.52
CA LEU A 850 -10.85 -5.52 24.49
C LEU A 850 -11.24 -6.87 25.10
N LYS A 851 -10.26 -7.79 25.14
CA LYS A 851 -10.45 -9.13 25.71
C LYS A 851 -9.76 -9.30 27.05
N ASP A 852 -10.43 -10.04 27.94
CA ASP A 852 -9.87 -10.48 29.22
C ASP A 852 -9.44 -9.30 30.11
N VAL A 853 -10.26 -8.24 30.12
CA VAL A 853 -10.02 -6.99 30.88
C VAL A 853 -10.99 -6.84 32.04
N GLY A 854 -10.59 -6.06 33.05
CA GLY A 854 -11.43 -5.81 34.23
C GLY A 854 -11.54 -7.00 35.19
N ILE A 855 -10.59 -7.93 35.11
CA ILE A 855 -10.53 -9.13 35.95
C ILE A 855 -9.63 -8.81 37.15
N PRO A 856 -10.15 -8.84 38.39
CA PRO A 856 -9.33 -8.63 39.58
C PRO A 856 -8.18 -9.62 39.66
N GLN A 857 -6.99 -9.13 40.01
CA GLN A 857 -5.79 -9.95 40.18
C GLN A 857 -5.32 -9.92 41.63
N SER A 858 -4.95 -11.09 42.16
CA SER A 858 -4.41 -11.20 43.52
C SER A 858 -2.96 -11.70 43.47
N LEU A 859 -2.08 -11.00 44.19
CA LEU A 859 -0.67 -11.28 44.29
C LEU A 859 -0.29 -11.42 45.77
N THR A 860 0.68 -12.28 46.07
CA THR A 860 1.24 -12.43 47.42
C THR A 860 2.75 -12.24 47.34
N VAL A 861 3.31 -11.41 48.21
CA VAL A 861 4.74 -11.04 48.21
C VAL A 861 5.29 -10.98 49.63
N ALA A 862 6.59 -11.17 49.79
CA ALA A 862 7.23 -11.09 51.11
C ALA A 862 7.41 -9.63 51.56
N SER A 863 7.46 -9.41 52.87
CA SER A 863 7.81 -8.11 53.46
C SER A 863 9.15 -7.58 52.94
N GLY A 864 9.20 -6.29 52.60
CA GLY A 864 10.39 -5.62 52.05
C GLY A 864 10.64 -5.86 50.55
N GLN A 865 9.77 -6.62 49.88
CA GLN A 865 9.95 -7.00 48.48
C GLN A 865 9.14 -6.10 47.54
N SER A 866 9.75 -5.68 46.44
CA SER A 866 9.03 -5.02 45.34
C SER A 866 8.26 -6.01 44.46
N VAL A 867 7.20 -5.55 43.82
CA VAL A 867 6.44 -6.28 42.79
C VAL A 867 6.07 -5.37 41.64
N THR A 868 6.10 -5.90 40.42
CA THR A 868 5.63 -5.19 39.23
C THR A 868 4.17 -5.54 38.98
N LEU A 869 3.30 -4.54 38.98
CA LEU A 869 1.94 -4.66 38.50
C LEU A 869 1.93 -4.23 37.03
N THR A 870 1.30 -5.02 36.15
CA THR A 870 1.20 -4.70 34.72
C THR A 870 -0.26 -4.68 34.33
N SER A 871 -0.72 -3.56 33.75
CA SER A 871 -2.09 -3.46 33.25
C SER A 871 -2.36 -4.54 32.20
N PRO A 872 -3.49 -5.27 32.31
CA PRO A 872 -3.83 -6.33 31.37
C PRO A 872 -4.33 -5.78 30.02
N PHE A 873 -4.59 -4.48 29.90
CA PHE A 873 -5.05 -3.85 28.65
C PHE A 873 -4.01 -2.88 28.09
N ILE A 874 -4.09 -2.60 26.79
CA ILE A 874 -3.26 -1.61 26.10
C ILE A 874 -4.05 -0.31 25.97
N SER A 875 -3.68 0.72 26.73
CA SER A 875 -4.29 2.05 26.67
C SER A 875 -3.33 3.11 27.23
N ASN A 876 -3.83 4.30 27.50
CA ASN A 876 -3.22 5.24 28.45
C ASN A 876 -3.60 4.81 29.87
N TYR A 877 -2.70 4.95 30.85
CA TYR A 877 -2.89 4.37 32.18
C TYR A 877 -3.03 5.44 33.25
N VAL A 878 -3.97 5.24 34.16
CA VAL A 878 -4.13 6.02 35.38
C VAL A 878 -4.11 5.04 36.55
N TRP A 879 -2.98 4.98 37.25
CA TRP A 879 -2.84 4.17 38.46
C TRP A 879 -3.22 4.96 39.70
N THR A 880 -3.97 4.32 40.60
CA THR A 880 -4.38 4.89 41.89
C THR A 880 -4.34 3.83 42.99
N ASN A 881 -4.08 4.25 44.23
CA ASN A 881 -4.27 3.43 45.42
C ASN A 881 -5.37 4.07 46.27
N PRO A 882 -6.55 3.44 46.46
CA PRO A 882 -7.61 4.01 47.28
C PRO A 882 -7.22 4.31 48.73
N ALA A 883 -6.20 3.62 49.27
CA ALA A 883 -5.69 3.84 50.63
C ALA A 883 -4.51 4.81 50.69
N ASP A 884 -3.95 5.21 49.55
CA ASP A 884 -2.86 6.19 49.44
C ASP A 884 -3.16 7.17 48.30
N PRO A 885 -3.84 8.30 48.60
CA PRO A 885 -4.16 9.33 47.62
C PRO A 885 -2.94 9.97 46.93
N GLY A 886 -1.74 9.81 47.50
CA GLY A 886 -0.50 10.32 46.91
C GLY A 886 0.07 9.44 45.80
N PHE A 887 -0.38 8.19 45.70
CA PHE A 887 0.11 7.25 44.70
C PHE A 887 -0.51 7.52 43.32
N SER A 888 0.35 7.80 42.34
CA SER A 888 -0.03 7.88 40.93
C SER A 888 1.07 7.35 40.02
N ALA A 889 0.68 6.74 38.91
CA ALA A 889 1.58 6.33 37.82
C ALA A 889 0.82 6.31 36.49
N SER A 890 1.55 6.40 35.37
CA SER A 890 0.98 6.47 34.02
C SER A 890 1.59 5.48 33.02
N SER A 891 2.55 4.66 33.45
CA SER A 891 3.14 3.58 32.64
C SER A 891 2.27 2.33 32.64
N ARG A 892 2.42 1.47 31.64
CA ARG A 892 1.71 0.17 31.57
C ARG A 892 2.02 -0.72 32.76
N SER A 893 3.24 -0.65 33.26
CA SER A 893 3.70 -1.38 34.43
C SER A 893 4.20 -0.41 35.50
N VAL A 894 3.92 -0.72 36.76
CA VAL A 894 4.39 0.03 37.93
C VAL A 894 5.05 -0.91 38.91
N VAL A 895 6.19 -0.49 39.46
CA VAL A 895 6.88 -1.21 40.55
C VAL A 895 6.43 -0.61 41.87
N ILE A 896 5.97 -1.44 42.79
CA ILE A 896 5.52 -1.05 44.12
C ILE A 896 6.26 -1.84 45.19
N SER A 897 6.40 -1.26 46.38
CA SER A 897 6.96 -1.92 47.57
C SER A 897 6.06 -1.67 48.79
N PRO A 898 4.84 -2.25 48.81
CA PRO A 898 3.91 -2.02 49.90
C PRO A 898 4.42 -2.56 51.25
N PRO A 899 4.07 -1.92 52.38
CA PRO A 899 4.35 -2.47 53.70
C PRO A 899 3.51 -3.74 53.97
N VAL A 900 3.80 -4.44 55.06
CA VAL A 900 3.05 -5.64 55.49
C VAL A 900 1.55 -5.36 55.57
N GLY A 901 0.72 -6.27 55.02
CA GLY A 901 -0.73 -6.13 54.98
C GLY A 901 -1.32 -6.33 53.59
N THR A 902 -2.62 -6.04 53.46
CA THR A 902 -3.35 -6.07 52.18
C THR A 902 -3.39 -4.68 51.56
N HIS A 903 -2.98 -4.57 50.30
CA HIS A 903 -2.99 -3.32 49.55
C HIS A 903 -3.75 -3.47 48.25
N THR A 904 -4.51 -2.45 47.88
CA THR A 904 -5.30 -2.44 46.64
C THR A 904 -4.77 -1.37 45.71
N TYR A 905 -4.44 -1.76 44.49
CA TYR A 905 -4.05 -0.85 43.43
C TYR A 905 -5.04 -0.98 42.29
N GLN A 906 -5.39 0.14 41.66
CA GLN A 906 -6.27 0.18 40.51
C GLN A 906 -5.54 0.82 39.34
N VAL A 907 -5.72 0.25 38.16
CA VAL A 907 -5.33 0.88 36.90
C VAL A 907 -6.56 1.04 36.05
N ARG A 908 -6.79 2.24 35.55
CA ARG A 908 -7.86 2.53 34.60
C ARG A 908 -7.32 3.22 33.36
N ASP A 909 -8.11 3.22 32.31
CA ASP A 909 -7.85 4.07 31.16
C ASP A 909 -8.29 5.52 31.40
N VAL A 910 -7.82 6.44 30.58
CA VAL A 910 -8.09 7.88 30.75
C VAL A 910 -9.56 8.24 30.51
N GLN A 911 -10.29 7.41 29.75
CA GLN A 911 -11.72 7.53 29.51
C GLN A 911 -12.58 6.91 30.63
N ASN A 912 -11.98 6.29 31.65
CA ASN A 912 -12.65 5.54 32.72
C ASN A 912 -13.59 4.43 32.22
N CYS A 913 -13.31 3.88 31.05
CA CYS A 913 -14.09 2.82 30.44
C CYS A 913 -13.65 1.43 30.90
N VAL A 914 -12.38 1.25 31.28
CA VAL A 914 -11.81 -0.02 31.71
C VAL A 914 -11.01 0.22 32.97
N GLN A 915 -11.25 -0.60 33.98
CA GLN A 915 -10.48 -0.59 35.23
C GLN A 915 -10.12 -2.00 35.62
N ASN A 916 -8.87 -2.23 36.02
CA ASN A 916 -8.41 -3.46 36.63
C ASN A 916 -8.00 -3.19 38.09
N THR A 917 -8.30 -4.13 38.98
CA THR A 917 -7.94 -4.06 40.40
C THR A 917 -6.90 -5.14 40.72
N PHE A 918 -5.86 -4.75 41.46
CA PHE A 918 -4.83 -5.62 41.99
C PHE A 918 -4.91 -5.63 43.51
N THR A 919 -5.01 -6.81 44.11
CA THR A 919 -4.90 -7.01 45.56
C THR A 919 -3.55 -7.64 45.86
N VAL A 920 -2.69 -6.92 46.58
CA VAL A 920 -1.34 -7.34 46.93
C VAL A 920 -1.30 -7.65 48.43
N GLN A 921 -1.05 -8.92 48.74
CA GLN A 921 -0.91 -9.42 50.11
C GLN A 921 0.57 -9.48 50.47
N VAL A 922 1.00 -8.69 51.46
CA VAL A 922 2.38 -8.66 51.93
C VAL A 922 2.46 -9.36 53.29
N SER A 923 3.23 -10.44 53.41
CA SER A 923 3.39 -11.20 54.65
C SER A 923 4.82 -11.17 55.20
N ASN A 924 4.94 -11.16 56.54
CA ASN A 924 6.22 -11.30 57.24
C ASN A 924 6.78 -12.74 57.21
N THR A 925 5.90 -13.72 57.01
CA THR A 925 6.27 -15.13 56.84
C THR A 925 6.37 -15.45 55.35
N PRO A 926 7.51 -15.95 54.84
CA PRO A 926 7.58 -16.52 53.51
C PRO A 926 6.57 -17.65 53.41
N SER A 927 5.65 -17.61 52.43
CA SER A 927 4.74 -18.72 52.21
C SER A 927 5.57 -19.97 51.89
N PRO A 928 5.40 -21.09 52.63
CA PRO A 928 6.02 -22.36 52.27
C PRO A 928 5.37 -22.92 51.00
N ASN A 929 4.15 -22.47 50.64
CA ASN A 929 3.51 -22.85 49.40
C ASN A 929 3.87 -21.85 48.30
N MET A 930 4.61 -22.29 47.30
CA MET A 930 5.03 -21.48 46.15
C MET A 930 4.47 -22.04 44.85
N GLN A 931 4.20 -21.19 43.87
CA GLN A 931 3.78 -21.59 42.54
C GLN A 931 4.51 -20.83 41.46
N THR A 932 4.68 -21.43 40.29
CA THR A 932 5.27 -20.71 39.16
C THR A 932 4.28 -19.68 38.61
N VAL A 933 4.71 -18.45 38.38
CA VAL A 933 3.88 -17.36 37.86
C VAL A 933 4.12 -17.04 36.37
N LYS A 934 5.22 -17.54 35.79
CA LYS A 934 5.54 -17.45 34.36
C LYS A 934 6.52 -18.56 33.96
N ILE A 935 6.72 -18.76 32.64
CA ILE A 935 7.76 -19.64 32.10
C ILE A 935 9.14 -19.05 32.42
N GLY A 936 10.12 -19.89 32.77
CA GLY A 936 11.50 -19.42 32.93
C GLY A 936 12.45 -20.42 33.58
N ASP A 937 13.52 -19.89 34.15
CA ASP A 937 14.60 -20.63 34.80
C ASP A 937 14.30 -20.84 36.29
N TRP A 938 14.55 -22.02 36.84
CA TRP A 938 14.35 -22.33 38.27
C TRP A 938 15.02 -21.30 39.19
N ASN A 939 16.21 -20.84 38.82
CA ASN A 939 17.01 -19.92 39.62
C ASN A 939 16.59 -18.45 39.46
N ASP A 940 15.65 -18.13 38.57
CA ASP A 940 15.05 -16.81 38.48
C ASP A 940 14.04 -16.64 39.64
N PRO A 941 14.31 -15.77 40.63
CA PRO A 941 13.36 -15.56 41.73
C PRO A 941 11.97 -15.17 41.22
N THR A 942 11.92 -14.42 40.11
CA THR A 942 10.70 -13.78 39.60
C THR A 942 9.72 -14.75 38.93
N ILE A 943 10.13 -16.00 38.69
CA ILE A 943 9.21 -17.03 38.19
C ILE A 943 8.40 -17.67 39.32
N TRP A 944 8.75 -17.44 40.59
CA TRP A 944 8.07 -18.02 41.74
C TRP A 944 7.17 -17.00 42.45
N SER A 945 6.03 -17.47 42.97
CA SER A 945 5.08 -16.62 43.69
C SER A 945 5.62 -16.02 44.98
N GLY A 946 6.74 -16.52 45.51
CA GLY A 946 7.45 -15.93 46.63
C GLY A 946 8.60 -14.99 46.23
N ASN A 947 8.78 -14.75 44.93
CA ASN A 947 9.90 -14.01 44.31
C ASN A 947 11.28 -14.33 44.90
N ARG A 948 11.50 -15.61 45.18
CA ARG A 948 12.74 -16.20 45.68
C ARG A 948 12.85 -17.60 45.10
N VAL A 949 14.07 -18.11 44.98
CA VAL A 949 14.28 -19.50 44.59
C VAL A 949 13.74 -20.42 45.70
N PRO A 950 12.98 -21.47 45.37
CA PRO A 950 12.52 -22.47 46.33
C PRO A 950 13.66 -23.14 47.07
N GLY A 951 13.42 -23.40 48.34
CA GLY A 951 14.30 -24.15 49.21
C GLY A 951 13.66 -25.45 49.72
N PRO A 952 14.40 -26.22 50.54
CA PRO A 952 13.99 -27.53 51.03
C PRO A 952 12.65 -27.58 51.78
N SER A 953 12.19 -26.46 52.34
CA SER A 953 10.94 -26.36 53.10
C SER A 953 9.69 -26.05 52.25
N ASP A 954 9.86 -25.82 50.95
CA ASP A 954 8.79 -25.26 50.12
C ASP A 954 7.98 -26.34 49.39
N GLN A 955 6.66 -26.22 49.43
CA GLN A 955 5.72 -27.00 48.61
C GLN A 955 5.41 -26.23 47.33
N LEU A 956 5.73 -26.81 46.19
CA LEU A 956 5.65 -26.17 44.89
C LEU A 956 4.44 -26.66 44.10
N ARG A 957 3.76 -25.73 43.45
CA ARG A 957 2.78 -26.01 42.38
C ARG A 957 3.29 -25.44 41.06
N VAL A 958 3.66 -26.33 40.16
CA VAL A 958 4.20 -26.00 38.84
C VAL A 958 3.04 -25.82 37.86
N LYS A 959 2.79 -24.56 37.50
CA LYS A 959 1.70 -24.11 36.61
C LYS A 959 2.20 -23.70 35.23
N HIS A 960 3.50 -23.42 35.11
CA HIS A 960 4.18 -22.99 33.91
C HIS A 960 5.43 -23.83 33.70
N LEU A 961 5.89 -23.95 32.44
CA LEU A 961 7.12 -24.66 32.10
C LEU A 961 8.32 -24.00 32.81
N ILE A 962 9.14 -24.80 33.49
CA ILE A 962 10.36 -24.33 34.15
C ILE A 962 11.55 -25.19 33.76
N THR A 963 12.71 -24.57 33.61
CA THR A 963 13.96 -25.28 33.34
C THR A 963 14.90 -25.19 34.54
N ILE A 964 15.40 -26.32 35.03
CA ILE A 964 16.52 -26.38 35.97
C ILE A 964 17.82 -26.34 35.14
N PRO A 965 18.73 -25.38 35.36
CA PRO A 965 19.95 -25.25 34.55
C PRO A 965 20.91 -26.43 34.65
N ASP A 966 21.81 -26.54 33.68
CA ASP A 966 22.87 -27.55 33.67
C ASP A 966 23.69 -27.52 34.97
N ASN A 967 24.09 -28.71 35.44
CA ASN A 967 24.90 -28.93 36.64
C ASN A 967 24.32 -28.33 37.93
N THR A 968 23.01 -28.11 37.99
CA THR A 968 22.34 -27.51 39.16
C THR A 968 21.54 -28.55 39.95
N THR A 969 21.71 -28.57 41.27
CA THR A 969 20.81 -29.31 42.18
C THR A 969 19.92 -28.35 42.94
N VAL A 970 18.61 -28.54 42.85
CA VAL A 970 17.59 -27.71 43.50
C VAL A 970 16.74 -28.54 44.47
N PHE A 971 16.09 -27.89 45.43
CA PHE A 971 15.40 -28.54 46.54
C PHE A 971 13.96 -28.07 46.69
N ALA A 972 13.09 -28.97 47.14
CA ALA A 972 11.72 -28.68 47.54
C ALA A 972 11.24 -29.70 48.59
N LEU A 973 10.23 -29.35 49.38
CA LEU A 973 9.54 -30.29 50.27
C LEU A 973 8.57 -31.17 49.47
N LYS A 974 7.86 -30.57 48.52
CA LYS A 974 6.87 -31.25 47.67
C LYS A 974 6.76 -30.53 46.34
N VAL A 975 6.50 -31.25 45.25
CA VAL A 975 6.17 -30.64 43.96
C VAL A 975 4.90 -31.26 43.40
N THR A 976 3.98 -30.41 42.94
CA THR A 976 2.72 -30.76 42.31
C THR A 976 2.63 -30.05 40.96
N TYR A 977 1.93 -30.65 39.99
CA TYR A 977 1.89 -30.16 38.61
C TYR A 977 0.44 -29.89 38.20
N ASP A 978 0.22 -28.79 37.48
CA ASP A 978 -1.01 -28.62 36.70
C ASP A 978 -1.00 -29.58 35.48
N PRO A 979 -2.16 -30.04 35.00
CA PRO A 979 -2.23 -31.03 33.92
C PRO A 979 -1.44 -30.61 32.67
N GLY A 980 -0.56 -31.50 32.19
CA GLY A 980 0.25 -31.26 30.98
C GLY A 980 1.50 -30.39 31.17
N ILE A 981 1.82 -29.98 32.41
CA ILE A 981 3.02 -29.19 32.71
C ILE A 981 4.15 -30.09 33.23
N GLN A 982 5.38 -29.78 32.82
CA GLN A 982 6.60 -30.51 33.18
C GLN A 982 7.72 -29.53 33.61
N ILE A 983 8.67 -30.03 34.41
CA ILE A 983 9.96 -29.36 34.65
C ILE A 983 10.98 -29.96 33.68
N LEU A 984 11.70 -29.10 32.95
CA LEU A 984 12.80 -29.49 32.10
C LEU A 984 14.10 -29.50 32.91
N HIS A 985 14.92 -30.53 32.73
CA HIS A 985 16.22 -30.66 33.38
C HIS A 985 17.32 -30.39 32.36
N GLY A 986 18.23 -29.48 32.70
CA GLY A 986 19.51 -29.35 32.02
C GLY A 986 20.41 -30.57 32.24
N GLN A 987 21.55 -30.59 31.55
CA GLN A 987 22.55 -31.64 31.66
C GLN A 987 23.07 -31.72 33.10
N ASN A 988 23.01 -32.89 33.74
CA ASN A 988 23.36 -33.12 35.16
C ASN A 988 22.54 -32.27 36.17
N ALA A 989 21.32 -31.87 35.82
CA ALA A 989 20.42 -31.17 36.72
C ALA A 989 19.57 -32.12 37.58
N TYR A 990 19.44 -31.83 38.87
CA TYR A 990 18.69 -32.65 39.83
C TYR A 990 17.68 -31.82 40.62
N LEU A 991 16.44 -32.31 40.75
CA LEU A 991 15.48 -31.86 41.74
C LEU A 991 15.45 -32.88 42.88
N LYS A 992 15.79 -32.46 44.10
CA LYS A 992 15.76 -33.31 45.30
C LYS A 992 14.60 -32.90 46.20
N LEU A 993 13.69 -33.85 46.43
CA LEU A 993 12.64 -33.71 47.44
C LEU A 993 13.23 -34.07 48.81
N GLN A 994 13.05 -33.21 49.81
CA GLN A 994 13.34 -33.60 51.19
C GLN A 994 12.18 -34.42 51.79
N PRO A 995 12.49 -35.40 52.68
CA PRO A 995 11.49 -36.30 53.27
C PRO A 995 10.37 -35.60 54.03
#